data_AF-A0A1J1LLX3-F1
#
_entry.id   AF-A0A1J1LLX3-F1
#
_cell.length_a   1.000
_cell.length_b   1.000
_cell.length_c   1.000
_cell.angle_alpha   90.00
_cell.angle_beta   90.00
_cell.angle_gamma   90.00
#
_symmetry.space_group_name_H-M   'P 1'
#
loop_
_entity.id
_entity.type
_entity.pdbx_description
1 polymer ?
#
loop_
_entity_poly.entity_id
_entity_poly.type
_entity_poly.pdbx_seq_one_letter_code
_entity_poly.pdbx_strand_id
1 'polypeptide(L)'
;MTFGFSSQRLKRLILLGYPLPQTTTLVFLGLVTLITVLSLAWLNGEPNITKFFNLLCNFQNNPPWWSEVPELSPKYLLLPTLIFSGIAAIIIKVSPQPQTWTRALIISINLAIILRYLLWRGITTLNLTHPVAGILSLGLFLAELLMLLLSSLQLYLSLKIKDNKSEVNPLAKDIIETRYTPSVDIFIPSYDEPEFIIKRTIIGCQALDYPHKKIYLLDDTRRPEIKKLAKTLGCQYITRVDNLYAKAGNLNHALMQTKGELIVVFDADFIPTKNFINRTIGFFQDSQIALVQTPQTYYNFDPIARNLGLENQLLPDEEQFYRQLELIKNSVGSTVCSGTSFVVRRSALESIGGFVTESICEDYFTGIQLTAKGYRLVYLNEKLSAGLAAENINAHLTQRERWGQGTLQAFFIKSNPLTIPGLTLVQRLAHLEGLASWFMFGLRIYLLIMPLIYAFFNILPVQASLDEWLYFFTPIYFFQMITFSWLNYHSRSFIFNEICSIQHCFQLGLMVFNTILNPFNQGFKVTPKGIIQDRYNWNHNLALPLIGFWILTALAVLKITILGTPEIDEINTESGISLGIIWGVYNLIIITLSILMTIDAPKPDHYDWFELRRVVQIQIQNQTLWGITTQVSEAGAEIDITTQYPLDFSTQQTIKLDWVEENLSLQGHIKTFDYKGDNLTLQVEFEAVSLSQYRQLIELLFCRPGQWKNQKVPGELRSLFLVFRALIKPRFLFDKKPKIKAMKVSQF
;
A
#
# COMPACT_ATOMS: atom_id res chain seq x y z
N MET A 1 13.71 -45.35 -0.73
CA MET A 1 14.36 -44.96 -2.01
C MET A 1 15.11 -43.65 -1.78
N THR A 2 16.43 -43.71 -1.73
CA THR A 2 17.31 -42.53 -1.60
C THR A 2 17.30 -41.76 -2.91
N PHE A 3 16.60 -40.63 -2.95
CA PHE A 3 16.70 -39.65 -4.04
C PHE A 3 18.08 -38.96 -3.96
N GLY A 4 19.09 -39.60 -4.53
CA GLY A 4 20.38 -38.98 -4.80
C GLY A 4 20.21 -37.90 -5.86
N PHE A 5 20.20 -36.64 -5.46
CA PHE A 5 20.39 -35.52 -6.39
C PHE A 5 21.76 -35.68 -7.06
N SER A 6 21.78 -36.15 -8.31
CA SER A 6 23.03 -36.32 -9.05
C SER A 6 23.70 -34.95 -9.26
N SER A 7 25.00 -34.87 -8.96
CA SER A 7 25.80 -33.65 -9.10
C SER A 7 25.80 -33.07 -10.53
N GLN A 8 25.40 -33.87 -11.53
CA GLN A 8 25.28 -33.45 -12.92
C GLN A 8 24.10 -32.51 -13.19
N ARG A 9 22.94 -32.66 -12.51
CA ARG A 9 21.82 -31.71 -12.65
C ARG A 9 22.14 -30.36 -12.01
N LEU A 10 22.83 -30.37 -10.86
CA LEU A 10 23.30 -29.15 -10.20
C LEU A 10 24.32 -28.40 -11.07
N LYS A 11 25.25 -29.13 -11.70
CA LYS A 11 26.20 -28.57 -12.68
C LYS A 11 25.51 -27.99 -13.91
N ARG A 12 24.39 -28.57 -14.35
CA ARG A 12 23.59 -28.05 -15.49
C ARG A 12 22.89 -26.73 -15.16
N LEU A 13 22.43 -26.54 -13.92
CA LEU A 13 21.89 -25.25 -13.44
C LEU A 13 22.97 -24.17 -13.38
N ILE A 14 24.18 -24.53 -12.95
CA ILE A 14 25.36 -23.63 -12.95
C ILE A 14 25.77 -23.25 -14.39
N LEU A 15 25.72 -24.20 -15.34
CA LEU A 15 26.00 -23.95 -16.76
C LEU A 15 24.94 -23.08 -17.47
N LEU A 16 23.72 -23.00 -16.92
CA LEU A 16 22.64 -22.12 -17.39
C LEU A 16 22.67 -20.72 -16.75
N GLY A 17 23.71 -20.41 -15.95
CA GLY A 17 23.85 -19.09 -15.32
C GLY A 17 22.95 -18.87 -14.12
N TYR A 18 22.27 -19.90 -13.59
CA TYR A 18 21.48 -19.75 -12.37
C TYR A 18 22.40 -19.75 -11.13
N PRO A 19 22.27 -18.76 -10.23
CA PRO A 19 23.03 -18.76 -8.98
C PRO A 19 22.70 -20.01 -8.15
N LEU A 20 23.69 -20.53 -7.42
CA LEU A 20 23.46 -21.60 -6.44
C LEU A 20 22.35 -21.16 -5.47
N PRO A 21 21.40 -22.07 -5.13
CA PRO A 21 20.32 -21.73 -4.20
C PRO A 21 20.92 -21.29 -2.87
N GLN A 22 20.46 -20.15 -2.35
CA GLN A 22 20.94 -19.62 -1.09
C GLN A 22 20.54 -20.55 0.07
N THR A 23 21.26 -20.47 1.19
CA THR A 23 20.96 -21.25 2.40
C THR A 23 19.50 -21.11 2.82
N THR A 24 18.95 -19.91 2.69
CA THR A 24 17.55 -19.58 3.00
C THR A 24 16.57 -20.36 2.10
N THR A 25 16.84 -20.44 0.80
CA THR A 25 16.06 -21.25 -0.15
C THR A 25 16.10 -22.73 0.21
N LEU A 26 17.28 -23.24 0.58
CA LEU A 26 17.45 -24.64 0.96
C LEU A 26 16.70 -24.99 2.26
N VAL A 27 16.71 -24.10 3.25
CA VAL A 27 15.95 -24.27 4.50
C VAL A 27 14.44 -24.30 4.22
N PHE A 28 13.95 -23.36 3.40
CA PHE A 28 12.54 -23.33 3.00
C PHE A 28 12.11 -24.61 2.28
N LEU A 29 12.87 -25.03 1.27
CA LEU A 29 12.60 -26.29 0.54
C LEU A 29 12.68 -27.51 1.46
N GLY A 30 13.61 -27.52 2.41
CA GLY A 30 13.74 -28.57 3.42
C GLY A 30 12.49 -28.67 4.31
N LEU A 31 11.97 -27.54 4.79
CA LEU A 31 10.73 -27.49 5.59
C LEU A 31 9.52 -27.97 4.80
N VAL A 32 9.33 -27.48 3.56
CA VAL A 32 8.23 -27.92 2.68
C VAL A 32 8.32 -29.41 2.39
N THR A 33 9.52 -29.92 2.13
CA THR A 33 9.74 -31.35 1.90
C THR A 33 9.41 -32.17 3.13
N LEU A 34 9.86 -31.73 4.32
CA LEU A 34 9.58 -32.41 5.58
C LEU A 34 8.07 -32.48 5.87
N ILE A 35 7.37 -31.36 5.76
CA ILE A 35 5.90 -31.30 5.95
C ILE A 35 5.21 -32.25 4.97
N THR A 36 5.60 -32.19 3.68
CA THR A 36 5.03 -33.04 2.63
C THR A 36 5.25 -34.53 2.92
N VAL A 37 6.45 -34.92 3.32
CA VAL A 37 6.79 -36.32 3.65
C VAL A 37 5.98 -36.80 4.86
N LEU A 38 5.86 -35.99 5.91
CA LEU A 38 5.05 -36.32 7.08
C LEU A 38 3.56 -36.46 6.74
N SER A 39 3.00 -35.55 5.94
CA SER A 39 1.62 -35.63 5.47
C SER A 39 1.37 -36.88 4.63
N LEU A 40 2.25 -37.20 3.69
CA LEU A 40 2.13 -38.41 2.87
C LEU A 40 2.28 -39.69 3.70
N ALA A 41 3.17 -39.71 4.67
CA ALA A 41 3.33 -40.86 5.56
C ALA A 41 2.09 -41.06 6.45
N TRP A 42 1.47 -39.98 6.93
CA TRP A 42 0.20 -40.08 7.66
C TRP A 42 -0.95 -40.58 6.77
N LEU A 43 -1.07 -40.05 5.55
CA LEU A 43 -2.08 -40.50 4.58
C LEU A 43 -1.93 -41.97 4.19
N ASN A 44 -0.70 -42.48 4.15
CA ASN A 44 -0.41 -43.89 3.89
C ASN A 44 -0.52 -44.79 5.12
N GLY A 45 -0.96 -44.25 6.27
CA GLY A 45 -1.16 -45.02 7.50
C GLY A 45 0.13 -45.49 8.15
N GLU A 46 1.23 -44.72 8.05
CA GLU A 46 2.48 -45.06 8.74
C GLU A 46 2.20 -45.19 10.27
N PRO A 47 2.55 -46.33 10.89
CA PRO A 47 2.08 -46.64 12.24
C PRO A 47 2.52 -45.65 13.32
N ASN A 48 3.75 -45.14 13.26
CA ASN A 48 4.28 -44.24 14.30
C ASN A 48 3.62 -42.87 14.23
N ILE A 49 3.44 -42.32 13.03
CA ILE A 49 2.79 -41.05 12.77
C ILE A 49 1.31 -41.14 13.13
N THR A 50 0.63 -42.23 12.73
CA THR A 50 -0.78 -42.46 13.10
C THR A 50 -0.95 -42.56 14.61
N LYS A 51 -0.07 -43.32 15.29
CA LYS A 51 -0.07 -43.43 16.76
C LYS A 51 0.15 -42.07 17.43
N PHE A 52 1.06 -41.25 16.91
CA PHE A 52 1.33 -39.91 17.42
C PHE A 52 0.09 -39.01 17.35
N PHE A 53 -0.58 -38.94 16.19
CA PHE A 53 -1.78 -38.12 16.03
C PHE A 53 -2.98 -38.65 16.82
N ASN A 54 -3.14 -39.97 16.97
CA ASN A 54 -4.15 -40.54 17.85
C ASN A 54 -3.91 -40.18 19.33
N LEU A 55 -2.66 -40.11 19.77
CA LEU A 55 -2.32 -39.68 21.12
C LEU A 55 -2.67 -38.20 21.34
N LEU A 56 -2.42 -37.35 20.35
CA LEU A 56 -2.85 -35.96 20.39
C LEU A 56 -4.38 -35.85 20.43
N CYS A 57 -5.09 -36.60 19.59
CA CYS A 57 -6.56 -36.63 19.59
C CYS A 57 -7.13 -37.01 20.97
N ASN A 58 -6.56 -38.03 21.62
CA ASN A 58 -6.96 -38.43 22.98
C ASN A 58 -6.73 -37.33 24.03
N PHE A 59 -5.65 -36.56 23.88
CA PHE A 59 -5.39 -35.40 24.73
C PHE A 59 -6.42 -34.29 24.51
N GLN A 60 -6.85 -34.05 23.27
CA GLN A 60 -7.88 -33.05 22.96
C GLN A 60 -9.25 -33.39 23.55
N ASN A 61 -9.57 -34.68 23.71
CA ASN A 61 -10.80 -35.15 24.34
C ASN A 61 -10.85 -34.87 25.86
N ASN A 62 -9.72 -34.53 26.48
CA ASN A 62 -9.63 -34.16 27.89
C ASN A 62 -8.80 -32.88 28.03
N PRO A 63 -9.29 -31.75 27.49
CA PRO A 63 -8.50 -30.55 27.43
C PRO A 63 -8.34 -29.93 28.83
N PRO A 64 -7.33 -29.08 29.04
CA PRO A 64 -7.22 -28.34 30.30
C PRO A 64 -8.44 -27.44 30.54
N TRP A 65 -8.91 -27.37 31.79
CA TRP A 65 -10.11 -26.60 32.19
C TRP A 65 -10.12 -25.14 31.73
N TRP A 66 -8.95 -24.49 31.60
CA TRP A 66 -8.84 -23.09 31.18
C TRP A 66 -9.01 -22.88 29.66
N SER A 67 -9.01 -23.97 28.88
CA SER A 67 -9.24 -23.97 27.44
C SER A 67 -10.68 -24.32 27.07
N GLU A 68 -11.53 -24.59 28.05
CA GLU A 68 -12.96 -24.81 27.87
C GLU A 68 -13.75 -23.53 28.13
N VAL A 69 -14.97 -23.47 27.58
CA VAL A 69 -15.92 -22.41 27.93
C VAL A 69 -16.40 -22.67 29.35
N PRO A 70 -16.24 -21.73 30.30
CA PRO A 70 -16.79 -21.90 31.64
C PRO A 70 -18.31 -22.05 31.57
N GLU A 71 -18.92 -22.76 32.54
CA GLU A 71 -20.37 -22.91 32.68
C GLU A 71 -21.06 -21.54 32.92
N LEU A 72 -21.19 -20.75 31.86
CA LEU A 72 -21.76 -19.42 31.84
C LEU A 72 -23.08 -19.48 31.09
N SER A 73 -24.07 -18.69 31.56
CA SER A 73 -25.27 -18.45 30.75
C SER A 73 -24.84 -17.88 29.37
N PRO A 74 -25.51 -18.26 28.26
CA PRO A 74 -25.19 -17.77 26.91
C PRO A 74 -25.05 -16.24 26.80
N LYS A 75 -25.74 -15.50 27.69
CA LYS A 75 -25.67 -14.03 27.79
C LYS A 75 -24.29 -13.49 28.17
N TYR A 76 -23.42 -14.29 28.79
CA TYR A 76 -22.09 -13.88 29.26
C TYR A 76 -20.94 -14.32 28.35
N LEU A 77 -21.21 -15.05 27.25
CA LEU A 77 -20.17 -15.51 26.32
C LEU A 77 -19.38 -14.35 25.69
N LEU A 78 -20.05 -13.21 25.46
CA LEU A 78 -19.44 -12.00 24.91
C LEU A 78 -18.79 -11.09 25.97
N LEU A 79 -18.83 -11.46 27.25
CA LEU A 79 -18.28 -10.62 28.32
C LEU A 79 -16.78 -10.29 28.13
N PRO A 80 -15.89 -11.24 27.77
CA PRO A 80 -14.50 -10.91 27.48
C PRO A 80 -14.37 -9.91 26.33
N THR A 81 -15.17 -10.08 25.26
CA THR A 81 -15.21 -9.17 24.12
C THR A 81 -15.60 -7.77 24.53
N LEU A 82 -16.64 -7.61 25.35
CA LEU A 82 -17.09 -6.31 25.86
C LEU A 82 -16.03 -5.66 26.77
N ILE A 83 -15.39 -6.43 27.65
CA ILE A 83 -14.35 -5.93 28.56
C ILE A 83 -13.13 -5.43 27.76
N PHE A 84 -12.54 -6.27 26.92
CA PHE A 84 -11.34 -5.90 26.17
C PHE A 84 -11.60 -4.77 25.18
N SER A 85 -12.75 -4.79 24.50
CA SER A 85 -13.17 -3.72 23.59
C SER A 85 -13.43 -2.40 24.34
N GLY A 86 -14.04 -2.46 25.53
CA GLY A 86 -14.28 -1.31 26.39
C GLY A 86 -12.96 -0.69 26.88
N ILE A 87 -12.01 -1.52 27.33
CA ILE A 87 -10.68 -1.07 27.73
C ILE A 87 -9.96 -0.39 26.55
N ALA A 88 -9.96 -1.02 25.37
CA ALA A 88 -9.37 -0.43 24.16
C ALA A 88 -10.00 0.93 23.83
N ALA A 89 -11.34 1.02 23.85
CA ALA A 89 -12.06 2.25 23.58
C ALA A 89 -11.73 3.36 24.59
N ILE A 90 -11.61 3.03 25.88
CA ILE A 90 -11.20 3.98 26.93
C ILE A 90 -9.78 4.48 26.67
N ILE A 91 -8.83 3.58 26.39
CA ILE A 91 -7.43 3.95 26.10
C ILE A 91 -7.35 4.88 24.88
N ILE A 92 -8.06 4.54 23.79
CA ILE A 92 -8.12 5.35 22.57
C ILE A 92 -8.74 6.73 22.84
N LYS A 93 -9.78 6.79 23.68
CA LYS A 93 -10.41 8.06 24.05
C LYS A 93 -9.49 8.95 24.90
N VAL A 94 -8.75 8.35 25.84
CA VAL A 94 -7.78 9.06 26.71
C VAL A 94 -6.53 9.48 25.93
N SER A 95 -6.08 8.66 24.98
CA SER A 95 -4.91 8.91 24.14
C SER A 95 -5.30 8.79 22.65
N PRO A 96 -5.91 9.84 22.05
CA PRO A 96 -6.37 9.79 20.65
C PRO A 96 -5.27 9.51 19.62
N GLN A 97 -4.01 9.75 19.99
CA GLN A 97 -2.84 9.36 19.22
C GLN A 97 -2.05 8.31 20.02
N PRO A 98 -1.49 7.28 19.36
CA PRO A 98 -0.74 6.23 20.06
C PRO A 98 0.58 6.78 20.61
N GLN A 99 0.68 6.83 21.93
CA GLN A 99 1.90 7.13 22.69
C GLN A 99 2.59 5.82 23.09
N THR A 100 3.86 5.89 23.50
CA THR A 100 4.65 4.69 23.84
C THR A 100 3.99 3.83 24.93
N TRP A 101 3.50 4.44 26.02
CA TRP A 101 2.90 3.70 27.13
C TRP A 101 1.51 3.13 26.77
N THR A 102 0.66 3.87 26.06
CA THR A 102 -0.66 3.38 25.61
C THR A 102 -0.51 2.27 24.59
N ARG A 103 0.46 2.41 23.68
CA ARG A 103 0.78 1.37 22.70
C ARG A 103 1.29 0.11 23.39
N ALA A 104 2.19 0.23 24.35
CA ALA A 104 2.67 -0.91 25.14
C ALA A 104 1.52 -1.64 25.86
N LEU A 105 0.58 -0.90 26.43
CA LEU A 105 -0.60 -1.47 27.08
C LEU A 105 -1.51 -2.24 26.08
N ILE A 106 -1.86 -1.61 24.96
CA ILE A 106 -2.68 -2.24 23.90
C ILE A 106 -2.01 -3.49 23.34
N ILE A 107 -0.69 -3.43 23.08
CA ILE A 107 0.08 -4.57 22.57
C ILE A 107 0.11 -5.70 23.59
N SER A 108 0.33 -5.39 24.87
CA SER A 108 0.38 -6.41 25.93
C SER A 108 -0.95 -7.14 26.07
N ILE A 109 -2.07 -6.39 26.01
CA ILE A 109 -3.42 -6.97 26.00
C ILE A 109 -3.61 -7.83 24.74
N ASN A 110 -3.24 -7.33 23.56
CA ASN A 110 -3.36 -8.07 22.31
C ASN A 110 -2.59 -9.40 22.35
N LEU A 111 -1.35 -9.38 22.85
CA LEU A 111 -0.51 -10.58 22.97
C LEU A 111 -1.12 -11.60 23.94
N ALA A 112 -1.69 -11.14 25.06
CA ALA A 112 -2.38 -12.03 26.01
C ALA A 112 -3.62 -12.69 25.39
N ILE A 113 -4.43 -11.92 24.64
CA ILE A 113 -5.62 -12.45 23.94
C ILE A 113 -5.20 -13.42 22.83
N ILE A 114 -4.15 -13.09 22.05
CA ILE A 114 -3.59 -13.97 21.01
C ILE A 114 -3.10 -15.28 21.62
N LEU A 115 -2.34 -15.22 22.72
CA LEU A 115 -1.85 -16.42 23.39
C LEU A 115 -3.01 -17.30 23.85
N ARG A 116 -4.03 -16.72 24.48
CA ARG A 116 -5.24 -17.45 24.88
C ARG A 116 -5.93 -18.11 23.68
N TYR A 117 -6.09 -17.39 22.58
CA TYR A 117 -6.69 -17.93 21.35
C TYR A 117 -5.86 -19.06 20.74
N LEU A 118 -4.54 -18.90 20.65
CA LEU A 118 -3.66 -19.92 20.08
C LEU A 118 -3.59 -21.19 20.93
N LEU A 119 -3.64 -21.05 22.26
CA LEU A 119 -3.71 -22.20 23.16
C LEU A 119 -5.02 -22.98 22.96
N TRP A 120 -6.17 -22.29 22.93
CA TRP A 120 -7.46 -22.91 22.59
C TRP A 120 -7.40 -23.58 21.20
N ARG A 121 -6.96 -22.84 20.17
CA ARG A 121 -6.88 -23.39 18.81
C ARG A 121 -6.00 -24.64 18.70
N GLY A 122 -4.82 -24.60 19.29
CA GLY A 122 -3.82 -25.66 19.16
C GLY A 122 -4.03 -26.88 20.08
N ILE A 123 -4.82 -26.74 21.15
CA ILE A 123 -4.99 -27.81 22.15
C ILE A 123 -6.40 -28.42 22.13
N THR A 124 -7.43 -27.68 21.74
CA THR A 124 -8.81 -28.20 21.81
C THR A 124 -9.45 -28.39 20.44
N THR A 125 -9.20 -27.49 19.49
CA THR A 125 -10.02 -27.42 18.26
C THR A 125 -9.45 -28.08 17.00
N LEU A 126 -8.24 -28.67 17.06
CA LEU A 126 -7.65 -29.35 15.90
C LEU A 126 -8.44 -30.61 15.57
N ASN A 127 -8.78 -30.83 14.30
CA ASN A 127 -9.44 -32.07 13.88
C ASN A 127 -8.38 -33.10 13.45
N LEU A 128 -7.92 -33.96 14.38
CA LEU A 128 -6.86 -34.95 14.14
C LEU A 128 -7.39 -36.38 13.93
N THR A 129 -8.72 -36.57 13.83
CA THR A 129 -9.36 -37.90 13.76
C THR A 129 -9.05 -38.65 12.46
N HIS A 130 -8.98 -37.93 11.34
CA HIS A 130 -8.70 -38.48 10.02
C HIS A 130 -7.53 -37.74 9.36
N PRO A 131 -6.58 -38.40 8.66
CA PRO A 131 -5.40 -37.76 8.10
C PRO A 131 -5.69 -36.54 7.20
N VAL A 132 -6.72 -36.63 6.35
CA VAL A 132 -7.11 -35.50 5.47
C VAL A 132 -7.61 -34.30 6.28
N ALA A 133 -8.48 -34.54 7.27
CA ALA A 133 -8.99 -33.48 8.14
C ALA A 133 -7.86 -32.87 8.98
N GLY A 134 -6.96 -33.72 9.48
CA GLY A 134 -5.76 -33.34 10.23
C GLY A 134 -4.81 -32.46 9.45
N ILE A 135 -4.48 -32.84 8.21
CA ILE A 135 -3.61 -32.03 7.35
C ILE A 135 -4.22 -30.65 7.09
N LEU A 136 -5.52 -30.58 6.79
CA LEU A 136 -6.22 -29.31 6.57
C LEU A 136 -6.32 -28.47 7.85
N SER A 137 -6.60 -29.10 8.98
CA SER A 137 -6.70 -28.46 10.30
C SER A 137 -5.36 -27.89 10.75
N LEU A 138 -4.28 -28.66 10.64
CA LEU A 138 -2.92 -28.22 10.94
C LEU A 138 -2.45 -27.12 9.97
N GLY A 139 -2.78 -27.24 8.68
CA GLY A 139 -2.48 -26.21 7.69
C GLY A 139 -3.19 -24.88 8.00
N LEU A 140 -4.46 -24.94 8.43
CA LEU A 140 -5.22 -23.76 8.86
C LEU A 140 -4.64 -23.16 10.15
N PHE A 141 -4.34 -23.98 11.15
CA PHE A 141 -3.70 -23.52 12.38
C PHE A 141 -2.33 -22.88 12.10
N LEU A 142 -1.52 -23.46 11.21
CA LEU A 142 -0.23 -22.88 10.82
C LEU A 142 -0.39 -21.54 10.10
N ALA A 143 -1.41 -21.40 9.24
CA ALA A 143 -1.71 -20.14 8.57
C ALA A 143 -2.12 -19.06 9.59
N GLU A 144 -3.03 -19.37 10.51
CA GLU A 144 -3.45 -18.47 11.59
C GLU A 144 -2.27 -18.10 12.50
N LEU A 145 -1.47 -19.08 12.91
CA LEU A 145 -0.27 -18.88 13.72
C LEU A 145 0.70 -17.92 13.03
N LEU A 146 0.99 -18.13 11.74
CA LEU A 146 1.90 -17.27 11.00
C LEU A 146 1.35 -15.83 10.89
N MET A 147 0.07 -15.66 10.58
CA MET A 147 -0.57 -14.34 10.53
C MET A 147 -0.52 -13.61 11.89
N LEU A 148 -0.81 -14.33 12.98
CA LEU A 148 -0.81 -13.77 14.33
C LEU A 148 0.62 -13.48 14.84
N LEU A 149 1.61 -14.30 14.49
CA LEU A 149 3.01 -14.05 14.81
C LEU A 149 3.58 -12.86 14.03
N LEU A 150 3.26 -12.72 12.75
CA LEU A 150 3.72 -11.59 11.93
C LEU A 150 3.11 -10.27 12.40
N SER A 151 1.80 -10.26 12.68
CA SER A 151 1.15 -9.08 13.27
C SER A 151 1.72 -8.75 14.66
N SER A 152 2.00 -9.75 15.50
CA SER A 152 2.66 -9.57 16.80
C SER A 152 4.08 -9.01 16.66
N LEU A 153 4.84 -9.46 15.66
CA LEU A 153 6.17 -8.93 15.36
C LEU A 153 6.09 -7.46 14.93
N GLN A 154 5.18 -7.10 14.04
CA GLN A 154 4.95 -5.72 13.63
C GLN A 154 4.60 -4.83 14.85
N LEU A 155 3.73 -5.31 15.73
CA LEU A 155 3.39 -4.62 16.97
C LEU A 155 4.59 -4.47 17.90
N TYR A 156 5.38 -5.51 18.11
CA TYR A 156 6.60 -5.46 18.91
C TYR A 156 7.57 -4.38 18.38
N LEU A 157 7.82 -4.36 17.06
CA LEU A 157 8.69 -3.36 16.44
C LEU A 157 8.12 -1.93 16.62
N SER A 158 6.80 -1.79 16.71
CA SER A 158 6.14 -0.50 16.92
C SER A 158 6.28 0.07 18.34
N LEU A 159 6.81 -0.66 19.31
CA LEU A 159 6.96 -0.16 20.68
C LEU A 159 7.88 1.08 20.77
N LYS A 160 8.85 1.23 19.87
CA LYS A 160 9.88 2.27 19.93
C LYS A 160 9.80 3.32 18.81
N ILE A 161 8.63 3.57 18.22
CA ILE A 161 8.50 4.56 17.14
C ILE A 161 9.07 5.92 17.56
N LYS A 162 9.99 6.43 16.75
CA LYS A 162 10.57 7.77 16.84
C LYS A 162 10.26 8.53 15.55
N ASP A 163 9.73 9.75 15.69
CA ASP A 163 9.53 10.68 14.57
C ASP A 163 10.68 11.69 14.55
N ASN A 164 11.33 11.85 13.39
CA ASN A 164 12.49 12.72 13.21
C ASN A 164 12.10 14.20 12.93
N LYS A 165 10.80 14.55 12.97
CA LYS A 165 10.31 15.92 12.76
C LYS A 165 10.90 16.99 13.68
N SER A 166 11.25 16.63 14.90
CA SER A 166 11.88 17.59 15.83
C SER A 166 13.32 17.90 15.45
N GLU A 167 14.04 16.95 14.85
CA GLU A 167 15.45 17.10 14.46
C GLU A 167 15.61 17.94 13.19
N VAL A 168 14.65 17.88 12.26
CA VAL A 168 14.75 18.61 10.98
C VAL A 168 14.64 20.13 11.11
N ASN A 169 13.93 20.66 12.11
CA ASN A 169 13.74 22.11 12.24
C ASN A 169 15.06 22.89 12.42
N PRO A 170 15.96 22.54 13.37
CA PRO A 170 17.26 23.19 13.45
C PRO A 170 18.12 22.94 12.20
N LEU A 171 18.10 21.71 11.66
CA LEU A 171 18.89 21.37 10.46
C LEU A 171 18.46 22.15 9.22
N ALA A 172 17.16 22.40 9.05
CA ALA A 172 16.62 23.19 7.95
C ALA A 172 17.02 24.67 8.06
N LYS A 173 17.15 25.19 9.29
CA LYS A 173 17.60 26.56 9.54
C LYS A 173 19.03 26.76 9.03
N ASP A 174 19.93 25.81 9.22
CA ASP A 174 21.30 25.88 8.70
C ASP A 174 21.35 25.96 7.17
N ILE A 175 20.39 25.35 6.47
CA ILE A 175 20.27 25.45 5.00
C ILE A 175 19.81 26.85 4.59
N ILE A 176 18.75 27.34 5.22
CA ILE A 176 18.15 28.65 4.93
C ILE A 176 19.16 29.78 5.21
N GLU A 177 19.93 29.65 6.29
CA GLU A 177 20.99 30.60 6.65
C GLU A 177 22.30 30.35 5.89
N THR A 178 22.30 29.44 4.90
CA THR A 178 23.45 29.13 4.04
C THR A 178 24.71 28.65 4.78
N ARG A 179 24.56 28.07 5.97
CA ARG A 179 25.67 27.51 6.78
C ARG A 179 26.12 26.14 6.27
N TYR A 180 25.23 25.40 5.62
CA TYR A 180 25.52 24.11 5.00
C TYR A 180 24.89 24.07 3.61
N THR A 181 25.74 24.10 2.57
CA THR A 181 25.33 24.31 1.17
C THR A 181 25.95 23.28 0.20
N PRO A 182 25.77 21.96 0.42
CA PRO A 182 26.30 20.95 -0.48
C PRO A 182 25.68 21.07 -1.88
N SER A 183 26.46 20.70 -2.90
CA SER A 183 25.95 20.60 -4.27
C SER A 183 24.96 19.45 -4.41
N VAL A 184 23.85 19.70 -5.13
CA VAL A 184 22.74 18.74 -5.30
C VAL A 184 22.49 18.46 -6.79
N ASP A 185 22.59 17.19 -7.18
CA ASP A 185 22.11 16.72 -8.50
C ASP A 185 20.70 16.12 -8.33
N ILE A 186 19.74 16.55 -9.14
CA ILE A 186 18.37 16.04 -9.15
C ILE A 186 18.20 15.15 -10.38
N PHE A 187 17.95 13.87 -10.17
CA PHE A 187 17.73 12.87 -11.20
C PHE A 187 16.25 12.60 -11.40
N ILE A 188 15.80 12.71 -12.65
CA ILE A 188 14.44 12.39 -13.09
C ILE A 188 14.54 11.27 -14.13
N PRO A 189 14.53 9.98 -13.72
CA PRO A 189 14.52 8.87 -14.67
C PRO A 189 13.18 8.79 -15.39
N SER A 190 13.23 8.53 -16.69
CA SER A 190 12.04 8.38 -17.54
C SER A 190 12.25 7.28 -18.58
N TYR A 191 11.17 6.57 -18.92
CA TYR A 191 11.16 5.49 -19.90
C TYR A 191 10.12 5.72 -21.00
N ASP A 192 8.83 5.80 -20.65
CA ASP A 192 7.73 6.00 -21.61
C ASP A 192 6.72 7.07 -21.16
N GLU A 193 7.01 7.82 -20.10
CA GLU A 193 6.07 8.80 -19.56
C GLU A 193 5.79 9.91 -20.58
N PRO A 194 4.52 10.33 -20.74
CA PRO A 194 4.14 11.43 -21.62
C PRO A 194 4.87 12.75 -21.32
N GLU A 195 5.08 13.55 -22.38
CA GLU A 195 5.77 14.85 -22.29
C GLU A 195 5.18 15.77 -21.21
N PHE A 196 3.85 15.84 -21.09
CA PHE A 196 3.19 16.73 -20.12
C PHE A 196 3.47 16.33 -18.65
N ILE A 197 3.61 15.04 -18.35
CA ILE A 197 3.93 14.55 -17.01
C ILE A 197 5.38 14.92 -16.67
N ILE A 198 6.32 14.64 -17.58
CA ILE A 198 7.73 15.00 -17.41
C ILE A 198 7.90 16.52 -17.27
N LYS A 199 7.18 17.31 -18.09
CA LYS A 199 7.18 18.77 -18.05
C LYS A 199 6.77 19.28 -16.67
N ARG A 200 5.69 18.74 -16.10
CA ARG A 200 5.19 19.07 -14.76
C ARG A 200 6.26 18.84 -13.69
N THR A 201 6.90 17.67 -13.71
CA THR A 201 7.93 17.28 -12.74
C THR A 201 9.20 18.13 -12.84
N ILE A 202 9.68 18.40 -14.06
CA ILE A 202 10.85 19.29 -14.25
C ILE A 202 10.55 20.69 -13.69
N ILE A 203 9.36 21.23 -13.96
CA ILE A 203 8.95 22.54 -13.44
C ILE A 203 8.87 22.54 -11.92
N GLY A 204 8.33 21.49 -11.29
CA GLY A 204 8.35 21.37 -9.83
C GLY A 204 9.77 21.33 -9.26
N CYS A 205 10.70 20.63 -9.93
CA CYS A 205 12.10 20.62 -9.55
C CYS A 205 12.77 22.00 -9.72
N GLN A 206 12.35 22.80 -10.71
CA GLN A 206 12.81 24.19 -10.86
C GLN A 206 12.36 25.08 -9.69
N ALA A 207 11.16 24.82 -9.16
CA ALA A 207 10.57 25.57 -8.05
C ALA A 207 11.21 25.29 -6.68
N LEU A 208 12.06 24.27 -6.55
CA LEU A 208 12.79 23.98 -5.32
C LEU A 208 13.60 25.19 -4.84
N ASP A 209 13.44 25.58 -3.59
CA ASP A 209 14.07 26.76 -2.99
C ASP A 209 15.49 26.45 -2.52
N TYR A 210 16.38 26.21 -3.49
CA TYR A 210 17.79 25.93 -3.26
C TYR A 210 18.66 26.31 -4.47
N PRO A 211 19.70 27.14 -4.31
CA PRO A 211 20.47 27.66 -5.44
C PRO A 211 21.49 26.65 -6.01
N HIS A 212 22.05 25.75 -5.19
CA HIS A 212 23.13 24.83 -5.60
C HIS A 212 22.60 23.51 -6.16
N LYS A 213 21.51 23.56 -6.95
CA LYS A 213 20.87 22.39 -7.58
C LYS A 213 21.11 22.35 -9.09
N LYS A 214 21.26 21.14 -9.64
CA LYS A 214 21.26 20.88 -11.09
C LYS A 214 20.25 19.78 -11.40
N ILE A 215 19.44 19.98 -12.44
CA ILE A 215 18.38 19.03 -12.83
C ILE A 215 18.85 18.23 -14.04
N TYR A 216 18.72 16.91 -13.96
CA TYR A 216 19.06 15.94 -14.99
C TYR A 216 17.85 15.07 -15.32
N LEU A 217 17.38 15.15 -16.57
CA LEU A 217 16.42 14.23 -17.13
C LEU A 217 17.17 13.02 -17.73
N LEU A 218 16.87 11.83 -17.20
CA LEU A 218 17.55 10.59 -17.59
C LEU A 218 16.60 9.77 -18.46
N ASP A 219 16.70 9.89 -19.77
CA ASP A 219 15.77 9.28 -20.72
C ASP A 219 16.32 7.95 -21.26
N ASP A 220 15.70 6.85 -20.86
CA ASP A 220 16.18 5.49 -21.17
C ASP A 220 15.84 5.06 -22.60
N THR A 221 14.92 5.73 -23.28
CA THR A 221 14.42 5.34 -24.61
C THR A 221 14.82 6.29 -25.74
N ARG A 222 15.62 7.33 -25.45
CA ARG A 222 16.23 8.26 -26.43
C ARG A 222 15.19 9.02 -27.27
N ARG A 223 14.13 9.52 -26.65
CA ARG A 223 12.99 10.19 -27.29
C ARG A 223 13.35 11.62 -27.75
N PRO A 224 13.29 11.94 -29.05
CA PRO A 224 13.62 13.26 -29.58
C PRO A 224 12.80 14.41 -28.98
N GLU A 225 11.50 14.19 -28.76
CA GLU A 225 10.57 15.13 -28.15
C GLU A 225 10.95 15.44 -26.70
N ILE A 226 11.37 14.43 -25.93
CA ILE A 226 11.79 14.59 -24.54
C ILE A 226 13.14 15.31 -24.44
N LYS A 227 14.06 15.04 -25.38
CA LYS A 227 15.32 15.80 -25.51
C LYS A 227 15.05 17.28 -25.83
N LYS A 228 14.08 17.56 -26.71
CA LYS A 228 13.65 18.93 -27.03
C LYS A 228 13.01 19.61 -25.82
N LEU A 229 12.19 18.89 -25.06
CA LEU A 229 11.57 19.39 -23.82
C LEU A 229 12.66 19.78 -22.81
N ALA A 230 13.64 18.91 -22.55
CA ALA A 230 14.74 19.20 -21.62
C ALA A 230 15.48 20.48 -22.01
N LYS A 231 15.82 20.63 -23.30
CA LYS A 231 16.45 21.86 -23.83
C LYS A 231 15.56 23.10 -23.63
N THR A 232 14.26 22.99 -23.91
CA THR A 232 13.28 24.08 -23.78
C THR A 232 13.14 24.54 -22.33
N LEU A 233 13.16 23.59 -21.38
CA LEU A 233 13.05 23.90 -19.96
C LEU A 233 14.39 24.29 -19.32
N GLY A 234 15.53 24.06 -19.97
CA GLY A 234 16.87 24.34 -19.42
C GLY A 234 17.38 23.25 -18.47
N CYS A 235 16.93 22.01 -18.65
CA CYS A 235 17.36 20.83 -17.89
C CYS A 235 18.48 20.08 -18.64
N GLN A 236 19.41 19.44 -17.92
CA GLN A 236 20.42 18.58 -18.54
C GLN A 236 19.77 17.27 -19.01
N TYR A 237 20.15 16.79 -20.18
CA TYR A 237 19.61 15.55 -20.75
C TYR A 237 20.70 14.50 -20.82
N ILE A 238 20.47 13.35 -20.16
CA ILE A 238 21.37 12.20 -20.19
C ILE A 238 20.59 11.01 -20.76
N THR A 239 21.25 10.25 -21.61
CA THR A 239 20.74 8.99 -22.15
C THR A 239 21.89 8.02 -22.34
N ARG A 240 21.59 6.74 -22.56
CA ARG A 240 22.56 5.66 -22.74
C ARG A 240 22.21 4.79 -23.95
N VAL A 241 23.19 4.00 -24.38
CA VAL A 241 23.09 3.16 -25.58
C VAL A 241 22.31 1.87 -25.35
N ASP A 242 22.33 1.32 -24.14
CA ASP A 242 21.59 0.11 -23.74
C ASP A 242 20.51 0.43 -22.71
N ASN A 243 19.62 -0.53 -22.45
CA ASN A 243 18.56 -0.43 -21.44
C ASN A 243 18.77 -1.49 -20.33
N LEU A 244 20.03 -1.86 -20.05
CA LEU A 244 20.33 -2.91 -19.08
C LEU A 244 19.96 -2.46 -17.66
N TYR A 245 19.39 -3.36 -16.87
CA TYR A 245 19.00 -3.10 -15.46
C TYR A 245 18.00 -1.95 -15.26
N ALA A 246 17.21 -1.61 -16.28
CA ALA A 246 16.11 -0.64 -16.21
C ALA A 246 16.52 0.67 -15.48
N LYS A 247 15.71 1.13 -14.51
CA LYS A 247 15.94 2.37 -13.74
C LYS A 247 17.29 2.39 -13.01
N ALA A 248 17.69 1.29 -12.37
CA ALA A 248 18.97 1.19 -11.67
C ALA A 248 20.16 1.48 -12.60
N GLY A 249 20.13 0.87 -13.78
CA GLY A 249 21.17 1.08 -14.79
C GLY A 249 21.18 2.53 -15.32
N ASN A 250 20.01 3.13 -15.51
CA ASN A 250 19.89 4.53 -15.94
C ASN A 250 20.47 5.49 -14.87
N LEU A 251 20.13 5.28 -13.60
CA LEU A 251 20.68 6.04 -12.47
C LEU A 251 22.20 5.87 -12.33
N ASN A 252 22.72 4.64 -12.45
CA ASN A 252 24.16 4.38 -12.41
C ASN A 252 24.90 5.00 -13.60
N HIS A 253 24.28 5.03 -14.79
CA HIS A 253 24.87 5.70 -15.95
C HIS A 253 25.01 7.21 -15.73
N ALA A 254 23.98 7.84 -15.15
CA ALA A 254 24.02 9.25 -14.78
C ALA A 254 25.03 9.52 -13.66
N LEU A 255 25.14 8.63 -12.67
CA LEU A 255 26.09 8.73 -11.56
C LEU A 255 27.53 8.96 -12.06
N MET A 256 27.94 8.30 -13.15
CA MET A 256 29.27 8.42 -13.75
C MET A 256 29.51 9.78 -14.46
N GLN A 257 28.46 10.54 -14.78
CA GLN A 257 28.56 11.77 -15.58
C GLN A 257 28.35 13.05 -14.75
N THR A 258 27.93 12.92 -13.50
CA THR A 258 27.58 14.05 -12.63
C THR A 258 28.46 14.07 -11.38
N LYS A 259 28.43 15.18 -10.61
CA LYS A 259 29.45 15.47 -9.57
C LYS A 259 28.89 16.05 -8.27
N GLY A 260 27.57 16.22 -8.15
CA GLY A 260 26.94 16.76 -6.94
C GLY A 260 27.16 15.85 -5.73
N GLU A 261 27.44 16.44 -4.57
CA GLU A 261 27.72 15.70 -3.33
C GLU A 261 26.51 14.89 -2.85
N LEU A 262 25.31 15.43 -3.07
CA LEU A 262 24.04 14.77 -2.80
C LEU A 262 23.27 14.57 -4.10
N ILE A 263 22.51 13.47 -4.16
CA ILE A 263 21.66 13.11 -5.30
C ILE A 263 20.23 13.03 -4.79
N VAL A 264 19.32 13.76 -5.42
CA VAL A 264 17.88 13.65 -5.21
C VAL A 264 17.31 12.84 -6.37
N VAL A 265 16.43 11.89 -6.08
CA VAL A 265 15.73 11.13 -7.14
C VAL A 265 14.24 11.36 -7.04
N PHE A 266 13.64 11.82 -8.13
CA PHE A 266 12.20 11.88 -8.32
C PHE A 266 11.82 11.08 -9.56
N ASP A 267 10.86 10.16 -9.43
CA ASP A 267 10.22 9.56 -10.60
C ASP A 267 9.61 10.63 -11.50
N ALA A 268 9.48 10.33 -12.80
CA ALA A 268 9.02 11.28 -13.81
C ALA A 268 7.63 11.89 -13.53
N ASP A 269 6.83 11.30 -12.66
CA ASP A 269 5.52 11.76 -12.22
C ASP A 269 5.49 12.37 -10.81
N PHE A 270 6.61 12.47 -10.09
CA PHE A 270 6.68 13.01 -8.72
C PHE A 270 7.13 14.47 -8.68
N ILE A 271 6.25 15.35 -8.20
CA ILE A 271 6.47 16.80 -8.16
C ILE A 271 6.77 17.21 -6.71
N PRO A 272 7.93 17.81 -6.42
CA PRO A 272 8.29 18.21 -5.07
C PRO A 272 7.63 19.52 -4.63
N THR A 273 7.51 19.71 -3.32
CA THR A 273 7.23 21.02 -2.71
C THR A 273 8.50 21.86 -2.66
N LYS A 274 8.37 23.19 -2.73
CA LYS A 274 9.50 24.13 -2.79
C LYS A 274 10.53 23.92 -1.68
N ASN A 275 10.06 23.51 -0.50
CA ASN A 275 10.89 23.29 0.69
C ASN A 275 11.52 21.89 0.79
N PHE A 276 11.37 20.99 -0.20
CA PHE A 276 11.88 19.61 -0.12
C PHE A 276 13.37 19.55 0.25
N ILE A 277 14.22 20.30 -0.47
CA ILE A 277 15.68 20.28 -0.23
C ILE A 277 15.98 20.81 1.18
N ASN A 278 15.42 21.96 1.55
CA ASN A 278 15.65 22.60 2.85
C ASN A 278 15.26 21.70 4.03
N ARG A 279 14.28 20.81 3.85
CA ARG A 279 13.85 19.84 4.86
C ARG A 279 14.65 18.54 4.87
N THR A 280 15.42 18.23 3.84
CA THR A 280 16.06 16.90 3.69
C THR A 280 17.58 16.94 3.78
N ILE A 281 18.24 17.94 3.18
CA ILE A 281 19.70 17.89 3.05
C ILE A 281 20.44 18.17 4.36
N GLY A 282 19.81 18.83 5.33
CA GLY A 282 20.43 19.15 6.61
C GLY A 282 20.84 17.93 7.44
N PHE A 283 20.20 16.77 7.23
CA PHE A 283 20.61 15.51 7.88
C PHE A 283 22.03 15.07 7.49
N PHE A 284 22.52 15.45 6.31
CA PHE A 284 23.84 15.05 5.82
C PHE A 284 25.00 15.80 6.48
N GLN A 285 24.74 16.71 7.43
CA GLN A 285 25.76 17.18 8.36
C GLN A 285 26.33 16.01 9.20
N ASP A 286 25.53 14.96 9.45
CA ASP A 286 26.02 13.69 9.99
C ASP A 286 26.61 12.83 8.86
N SER A 287 27.93 12.60 8.92
CA SER A 287 28.67 11.78 7.96
C SER A 287 28.19 10.33 7.87
N GLN A 288 27.54 9.81 8.92
CA GLN A 288 26.99 8.45 8.93
C GLN A 288 25.66 8.32 8.19
N ILE A 289 24.98 9.43 7.92
CA ILE A 289 23.72 9.41 7.16
C ILE A 289 24.05 9.29 5.67
N ALA A 290 23.57 8.20 5.07
CA ALA A 290 23.72 7.93 3.64
C ALA A 290 22.48 8.27 2.83
N LEU A 291 21.28 8.20 3.41
CA LEU A 291 20.04 8.45 2.67
C LEU A 291 18.93 8.98 3.58
N VAL A 292 18.13 9.89 3.04
CA VAL A 292 16.92 10.45 3.65
C VAL A 292 15.74 10.16 2.74
N GLN A 293 14.79 9.34 3.21
CA GLN A 293 13.53 9.02 2.53
C GLN A 293 12.39 9.92 3.04
N THR A 294 11.54 10.38 2.14
CA THR A 294 10.26 11.06 2.46
C THR A 294 9.06 10.23 1.98
N PRO A 295 7.83 10.47 2.44
CA PRO A 295 6.66 9.69 2.04
C PRO A 295 6.35 9.90 0.55
N GLN A 296 5.94 8.83 -0.14
CA GLN A 296 5.24 8.98 -1.41
C GLN A 296 3.80 9.41 -1.12
N THR A 297 3.43 10.60 -1.59
CA THR A 297 2.03 11.05 -1.60
C THR A 297 1.54 11.09 -3.03
N TYR A 298 0.23 11.07 -3.25
CA TYR A 298 -0.36 11.12 -4.58
C TYR A 298 -1.32 12.29 -4.72
N TYR A 299 -1.37 12.86 -5.93
CA TYR A 299 -2.23 14.00 -6.25
C TYR A 299 -3.49 13.62 -7.05
N ASN A 300 -3.69 12.33 -7.32
CA ASN A 300 -4.91 11.74 -7.86
C ASN A 300 -5.47 10.65 -6.92
N PHE A 301 -6.75 10.33 -7.06
CA PHE A 301 -7.36 9.22 -6.32
C PHE A 301 -6.90 7.88 -6.88
N ASP A 302 -6.64 6.93 -6.00
CA ASP A 302 -6.37 5.54 -6.37
C ASP A 302 -7.63 4.88 -6.99
N PRO A 303 -7.46 3.80 -7.78
CA PRO A 303 -8.56 3.22 -8.51
C PRO A 303 -9.56 2.51 -7.60
N ILE A 304 -9.15 2.02 -6.42
CA ILE A 304 -10.06 1.36 -5.47
C ILE A 304 -11.05 2.39 -4.92
N ALA A 305 -10.56 3.54 -4.46
CA ALA A 305 -11.41 4.63 -3.99
C ALA A 305 -12.37 5.11 -5.09
N ARG A 306 -11.87 5.26 -6.33
CA ARG A 306 -12.67 5.72 -7.47
C ARG A 306 -13.75 4.71 -7.88
N ASN A 307 -13.40 3.42 -7.98
CA ASN A 307 -14.30 2.37 -8.44
C ASN A 307 -15.47 2.15 -7.46
N LEU A 308 -15.22 2.34 -6.15
CA LEU A 308 -16.27 2.29 -5.12
C LEU A 308 -17.01 3.61 -4.91
N GLY A 309 -16.59 4.72 -5.54
CA GLY A 309 -17.18 6.04 -5.31
C GLY A 309 -16.88 6.62 -3.91
N LEU A 310 -15.77 6.20 -3.31
CA LEU A 310 -15.32 6.54 -1.97
C LEU A 310 -14.12 7.51 -1.98
N GLU A 311 -13.96 8.31 -3.05
CA GLU A 311 -12.93 9.35 -3.10
C GLU A 311 -13.05 10.31 -1.90
N ASN A 312 -11.92 10.75 -1.35
CA ASN A 312 -11.82 11.52 -0.10
C ASN A 312 -12.34 10.78 1.16
N GLN A 313 -12.71 9.50 1.10
CA GLN A 313 -13.09 8.68 2.26
C GLN A 313 -12.15 7.47 2.44
N LEU A 314 -11.77 6.85 1.33
CA LEU A 314 -10.74 5.81 1.28
C LEU A 314 -9.41 6.44 0.89
N LEU A 315 -8.35 6.03 1.58
CA LEU A 315 -6.99 6.46 1.29
C LEU A 315 -6.21 5.33 0.59
N PRO A 316 -5.21 5.67 -0.24
CA PRO A 316 -4.32 4.68 -0.84
C PRO A 316 -3.64 3.84 0.25
N ASP A 317 -3.35 2.56 -0.04
CA ASP A 317 -2.76 1.66 0.96
C ASP A 317 -1.33 2.06 1.35
N GLU A 318 -0.64 2.82 0.49
CA GLU A 318 0.68 3.37 0.72
C GLU A 318 0.68 4.33 1.92
N GLU A 319 -0.45 4.95 2.26
CA GLU A 319 -0.59 5.76 3.48
C GLU A 319 -0.36 4.92 4.74
N GLN A 320 -0.76 3.65 4.75
CA GLN A 320 -0.47 2.75 5.87
C GLN A 320 1.02 2.44 5.96
N PHE A 321 1.67 2.23 4.81
CA PHE A 321 3.12 2.01 4.77
C PHE A 321 3.86 3.23 5.36
N TYR A 322 3.66 4.42 4.80
CA TYR A 322 4.43 5.60 5.19
C TYR A 322 4.09 6.15 6.59
N ARG A 323 2.84 6.03 7.05
CA ARG A 323 2.44 6.58 8.37
C ARG A 323 2.68 5.62 9.52
N GLN A 324 2.87 4.34 9.24
CA GLN A 324 3.04 3.33 10.28
C GLN A 324 4.27 2.46 10.02
N LEU A 325 4.29 1.67 8.95
CA LEU A 325 5.33 0.66 8.73
C LEU A 325 6.72 1.29 8.57
N GLU A 326 6.84 2.38 7.82
CA GLU A 326 8.10 3.04 7.57
C GLU A 326 8.64 3.75 8.82
N LEU A 327 7.76 4.31 9.66
CA LEU A 327 8.13 4.82 10.99
C LEU A 327 8.64 3.70 11.91
N ILE A 328 7.98 2.54 11.88
CA ILE A 328 8.41 1.36 12.64
C ILE A 328 9.81 0.94 12.19
N LYS A 329 10.01 0.78 10.87
CA LYS A 329 11.30 0.37 10.29
C LYS A 329 12.41 1.39 10.57
N ASN A 330 12.14 2.68 10.45
CA ASN A 330 13.06 3.76 10.82
C ASN A 330 13.50 3.68 12.29
N SER A 331 12.57 3.39 13.20
CA SER A 331 12.88 3.33 14.64
C SER A 331 13.86 2.22 15.04
N VAL A 332 13.99 1.20 14.19
CA VAL A 332 14.94 0.08 14.37
C VAL A 332 16.07 0.12 13.36
N GLY A 333 16.30 1.26 12.70
CA GLY A 333 17.39 1.47 11.75
C GLY A 333 17.29 0.64 10.48
N SER A 334 16.07 0.38 9.99
CA SER A 334 15.77 -0.42 8.79
C SER A 334 14.92 0.34 7.76
N THR A 335 15.05 1.67 7.71
CA THR A 335 14.37 2.54 6.74
C THR A 335 14.49 1.97 5.32
N VAL A 336 13.36 1.94 4.62
CA VAL A 336 13.25 1.47 3.24
C VAL A 336 13.40 2.67 2.31
N CYS A 337 14.27 2.54 1.32
CA CYS A 337 14.29 3.45 0.19
C CYS A 337 13.22 3.00 -0.81
N SER A 338 12.26 3.87 -1.11
CA SER A 338 11.09 3.57 -1.96
C SER A 338 11.24 4.11 -3.39
N GLY A 339 12.47 4.41 -3.82
CA GLY A 339 12.78 4.66 -5.23
C GLY A 339 12.47 6.05 -5.75
N THR A 340 11.76 6.88 -5.00
CA THR A 340 11.50 8.29 -5.33
C THR A 340 11.43 9.11 -4.05
N SER A 341 11.54 10.42 -4.19
CA SER A 341 11.40 11.39 -3.09
C SER A 341 12.40 11.13 -1.97
N PHE A 342 13.63 10.76 -2.34
CA PHE A 342 14.74 10.56 -1.43
C PHE A 342 15.98 11.36 -1.85
N VAL A 343 16.84 11.58 -0.87
CA VAL A 343 18.18 12.14 -1.07
C VAL A 343 19.20 11.10 -0.64
N VAL A 344 20.27 10.90 -1.42
CA VAL A 344 21.36 9.98 -1.10
C VAL A 344 22.71 10.70 -1.19
N ARG A 345 23.62 10.38 -0.27
CA ARG A 345 25.00 10.84 -0.31
C ARG A 345 25.75 10.07 -1.39
N ARG A 346 26.29 10.80 -2.38
CA ARG A 346 27.04 10.19 -3.49
C ARG A 346 28.14 9.26 -3.01
N SER A 347 28.99 9.74 -2.10
CA SER A 347 30.14 8.95 -1.62
C SER A 347 29.72 7.63 -0.95
N ALA A 348 28.60 7.62 -0.21
CA ALA A 348 28.07 6.40 0.39
C ALA A 348 27.56 5.41 -0.67
N LEU A 349 26.84 5.92 -1.68
CA LEU A 349 26.34 5.14 -2.81
C LEU A 349 27.46 4.55 -3.67
N GLU A 350 28.47 5.35 -4.02
CA GLU A 350 29.65 4.87 -4.76
C GLU A 350 30.42 3.80 -3.97
N SER A 351 30.44 3.92 -2.64
CA SER A 351 31.12 2.94 -1.79
C SER A 351 30.49 1.54 -1.86
N ILE A 352 29.21 1.41 -2.20
CA ILE A 352 28.54 0.12 -2.42
C ILE A 352 28.46 -0.28 -3.90
N GLY A 353 29.09 0.49 -4.79
CA GLY A 353 29.12 0.22 -6.24
C GLY A 353 27.95 0.83 -7.02
N GLY A 354 27.20 1.78 -6.45
CA GLY A 354 26.04 2.40 -7.09
C GLY A 354 24.71 1.81 -6.62
N PHE A 355 23.65 2.08 -7.39
CA PHE A 355 22.33 1.45 -7.20
C PHE A 355 22.38 -0.04 -7.54
N VAL A 356 21.75 -0.87 -6.72
CA VAL A 356 21.75 -2.33 -6.86
C VAL A 356 21.00 -2.77 -8.12
N THR A 357 21.60 -3.64 -8.93
CA THR A 357 21.01 -4.11 -10.19
C THR A 357 20.52 -5.57 -10.16
N GLU A 358 20.69 -6.27 -9.03
CA GLU A 358 20.33 -7.68 -8.87
C GLU A 358 18.82 -7.95 -8.86
N SER A 359 18.00 -6.93 -8.60
CA SER A 359 16.54 -7.03 -8.47
C SER A 359 15.83 -5.88 -9.16
N ILE A 360 14.55 -6.11 -9.51
CA ILE A 360 13.64 -5.06 -10.01
C ILE A 360 13.19 -4.05 -8.93
N CYS A 361 13.51 -4.29 -7.66
CA CYS A 361 13.37 -3.33 -6.55
C CYS A 361 14.76 -2.81 -6.15
N GLU A 362 15.41 -2.08 -7.06
CA GLU A 362 16.80 -1.61 -6.88
C GLU A 362 16.96 -0.74 -5.64
N ASP A 363 15.95 0.06 -5.37
CA ASP A 363 15.86 1.04 -4.30
C ASP A 363 15.95 0.39 -2.92
N TYR A 364 15.10 -0.61 -2.68
CA TYR A 364 15.04 -1.35 -1.42
C TYR A 364 16.38 -2.01 -1.11
N PHE A 365 16.98 -2.69 -2.09
CA PHE A 365 18.26 -3.37 -1.89
C PHE A 365 19.45 -2.42 -1.82
N THR A 366 19.39 -1.27 -2.48
CA THR A 366 20.38 -0.18 -2.30
C THR A 366 20.37 0.27 -0.83
N GLY A 367 19.18 0.47 -0.25
CA GLY A 367 19.06 0.81 1.16
C GLY A 367 19.58 -0.28 2.11
N ILE A 368 19.33 -1.54 1.80
CA ILE A 368 19.88 -2.69 2.55
C ILE A 368 21.41 -2.70 2.50
N GLN A 369 22.01 -2.52 1.32
CA GLN A 369 23.48 -2.50 1.18
C GLN A 369 24.13 -1.33 1.93
N LEU A 370 23.53 -0.13 1.87
CA LEU A 370 24.00 1.01 2.65
C LEU A 370 23.97 0.71 4.14
N THR A 371 22.86 0.15 4.64
CA THR A 371 22.70 -0.19 6.06
C THR A 371 23.66 -1.31 6.48
N ALA A 372 23.83 -2.35 5.66
CA ALA A 372 24.77 -3.43 5.88
C ALA A 372 26.23 -2.96 5.93
N LYS A 373 26.55 -1.86 5.24
CA LYS A 373 27.86 -1.20 5.30
C LYS A 373 28.05 -0.31 6.54
N GLY A 374 27.04 -0.19 7.39
CA GLY A 374 27.07 0.58 8.64
C GLY A 374 26.55 2.00 8.52
N TYR A 375 26.07 2.43 7.35
CA TYR A 375 25.44 3.73 7.22
C TYR A 375 24.05 3.75 7.85
N ARG A 376 23.60 4.95 8.24
CA ARG A 376 22.25 5.21 8.72
C ARG A 376 21.39 5.75 7.59
N LEU A 377 20.18 5.20 7.50
CA LEU A 377 19.11 5.72 6.68
C LEU A 377 18.10 6.42 7.60
N VAL A 378 17.56 7.54 7.14
CA VAL A 378 16.59 8.35 7.88
C VAL A 378 15.30 8.42 7.10
N TYR A 379 14.20 8.15 7.77
CA TYR A 379 12.88 8.50 7.27
C TYR A 379 12.40 9.81 7.88
N LEU A 380 12.03 10.77 7.04
CA LEU A 380 11.37 12.01 7.43
C LEU A 380 9.89 11.92 7.04
N ASN A 381 9.00 11.83 8.02
CA ASN A 381 7.56 11.68 7.80
C ASN A 381 6.86 13.00 7.43
N GLU A 382 7.35 13.68 6.38
CA GLU A 382 6.78 14.91 5.83
C GLU A 382 6.48 14.77 4.35
N LYS A 383 5.24 15.04 3.95
CA LYS A 383 4.79 14.95 2.57
C LYS A 383 5.35 16.12 1.74
N LEU A 384 6.56 15.92 1.21
CA LEU A 384 7.34 16.94 0.49
C LEU A 384 7.31 16.77 -1.04
N SER A 385 6.48 15.85 -1.54
CA SER A 385 6.25 15.63 -2.97
C SER A 385 4.97 14.85 -3.16
N ALA A 386 4.36 14.95 -4.35
CA ALA A 386 3.27 14.06 -4.74
C ALA A 386 3.43 13.55 -6.17
N GLY A 387 3.04 12.29 -6.40
CA GLY A 387 3.06 11.64 -7.71
C GLY A 387 1.70 11.16 -8.22
N LEU A 388 1.71 10.39 -9.31
CA LEU A 388 0.52 9.73 -9.85
C LEU A 388 0.36 8.32 -9.29
N ALA A 389 -0.70 8.11 -8.51
CA ALA A 389 -1.22 6.78 -8.20
C ALA A 389 -1.66 6.10 -9.51
N ALA A 390 -1.68 4.76 -9.49
CA ALA A 390 -2.17 3.97 -10.62
C ALA A 390 -3.58 4.42 -11.06
N GLU A 391 -3.77 4.59 -12.36
CA GLU A 391 -5.01 5.18 -12.87
C GLU A 391 -6.13 4.17 -13.10
N ASN A 392 -5.84 2.86 -13.03
CA ASN A 392 -6.80 1.78 -13.12
C ASN A 392 -6.35 0.58 -12.26
N ILE A 393 -7.29 -0.32 -11.96
CA ILE A 393 -7.05 -1.43 -11.02
C ILE A 393 -6.01 -2.43 -11.54
N ASN A 394 -5.91 -2.62 -12.86
CA ASN A 394 -4.91 -3.52 -13.44
C ASN A 394 -3.49 -2.96 -13.29
N ALA A 395 -3.29 -1.66 -13.53
CA ALA A 395 -2.01 -0.98 -13.29
C ALA A 395 -1.64 -0.99 -11.80
N HIS A 396 -2.62 -0.81 -10.92
CA HIS A 396 -2.44 -0.87 -9.47
C HIS A 396 -1.91 -2.23 -8.99
N LEU A 397 -2.49 -3.31 -9.51
CA LEU A 397 -2.04 -4.67 -9.21
C LEU A 397 -0.70 -5.02 -9.88
N THR A 398 -0.46 -4.54 -11.11
CA THR A 398 0.82 -4.74 -11.81
C THR A 398 1.98 -4.10 -11.05
N GLN A 399 1.77 -2.93 -10.44
CA GLN A 399 2.77 -2.30 -9.57
C GLN A 399 3.07 -3.15 -8.33
N ARG A 400 2.04 -3.66 -7.64
CA ARG A 400 2.19 -4.54 -6.47
C ARG A 400 2.83 -5.89 -6.81
N GLU A 401 2.51 -6.45 -7.98
CA GLU A 401 3.15 -7.66 -8.49
C GLU A 401 4.65 -7.44 -8.65
N ARG A 402 5.07 -6.30 -9.21
CA ARG A 402 6.47 -5.92 -9.34
C ARG A 402 7.15 -5.75 -7.98
N TRP A 403 6.51 -5.03 -7.05
CA TRP A 403 7.06 -4.84 -5.70
C TRP A 403 7.21 -6.16 -4.95
N GLY A 404 6.21 -7.04 -5.04
CA GLY A 404 6.26 -8.35 -4.39
C GLY A 404 7.28 -9.27 -5.02
N GLN A 405 7.33 -9.37 -6.35
CA GLN A 405 8.35 -10.16 -7.05
C GLN A 405 9.75 -9.64 -6.70
N GLY A 406 10.00 -8.34 -6.80
CA GLY A 406 11.30 -7.74 -6.50
C GLY A 406 11.70 -7.93 -5.04
N THR A 407 10.79 -7.74 -4.10
CA THR A 407 11.04 -8.01 -2.68
C THR A 407 11.39 -9.48 -2.45
N LEU A 408 10.65 -10.42 -3.04
CA LEU A 408 10.90 -11.86 -2.89
C LEU A 408 12.13 -12.38 -3.64
N GLN A 409 12.66 -11.64 -4.62
CA GLN A 409 13.98 -11.91 -5.19
C GLN A 409 15.09 -11.83 -4.13
N ALA A 410 14.85 -11.21 -2.97
CA ALA A 410 15.74 -11.25 -1.80
C ALA A 410 16.24 -12.66 -1.48
N PHE A 411 15.40 -13.69 -1.61
CA PHE A 411 15.79 -15.07 -1.31
C PHE A 411 16.80 -15.67 -2.29
N PHE A 412 17.12 -14.97 -3.38
CA PHE A 412 17.92 -15.45 -4.49
C PHE A 412 19.10 -14.54 -4.87
N ILE A 413 19.28 -13.39 -4.22
CA ILE A 413 20.32 -12.38 -4.53
C ILE A 413 21.24 -12.09 -3.34
N LYS A 414 22.46 -11.61 -3.58
CA LYS A 414 23.45 -11.41 -2.49
C LYS A 414 23.01 -10.36 -1.47
N SER A 415 22.21 -9.40 -1.92
CA SER A 415 21.62 -8.33 -1.11
C SER A 415 20.47 -8.80 -0.18
N ASN A 416 20.36 -10.10 0.10
CA ASN A 416 19.34 -10.67 0.99
C ASN A 416 19.46 -10.12 2.42
N PRO A 417 18.47 -9.38 2.95
CA PRO A 417 18.56 -8.78 4.28
C PRO A 417 18.64 -9.83 5.40
N LEU A 418 18.21 -11.07 5.16
CA LEU A 418 18.25 -12.13 6.18
C LEU A 418 19.64 -12.74 6.36
N THR A 419 20.52 -12.62 5.37
CA THR A 419 21.83 -13.29 5.37
C THR A 419 23.02 -12.36 5.11
N ILE A 420 22.82 -11.18 4.51
CA ILE A 420 23.89 -10.21 4.27
C ILE A 420 24.58 -9.82 5.60
N PRO A 421 25.91 -9.79 5.68
CA PRO A 421 26.62 -9.37 6.90
C PRO A 421 26.35 -7.89 7.22
N GLY A 422 26.54 -7.49 8.48
CA GLY A 422 26.44 -6.09 8.91
C GLY A 422 25.06 -5.65 9.43
N LEU A 423 23.99 -6.42 9.20
CA LEU A 423 22.69 -6.16 9.81
C LEU A 423 22.52 -6.82 11.19
N THR A 424 21.97 -6.08 12.13
CA THR A 424 21.57 -6.55 13.47
C THR A 424 20.35 -7.47 13.41
N LEU A 425 20.13 -8.27 14.45
CA LEU A 425 18.97 -9.18 14.50
C LEU A 425 17.63 -8.43 14.37
N VAL A 426 17.48 -7.28 15.03
CA VAL A 426 16.25 -6.48 14.97
C VAL A 426 16.01 -5.95 13.55
N GLN A 427 17.06 -5.50 12.85
CA GLN A 427 16.96 -5.09 11.45
C GLN A 427 16.53 -6.26 10.56
N ARG A 428 17.11 -7.45 10.76
CA ARG A 428 16.71 -8.67 10.02
C ARG A 428 15.25 -9.03 10.27
N LEU A 429 14.77 -8.94 11.50
CA LEU A 429 13.37 -9.18 11.84
C LEU A 429 12.43 -8.15 11.18
N ALA A 430 12.83 -6.88 11.11
CA ALA A 430 12.06 -5.84 10.43
C ALA A 430 11.94 -6.07 8.92
N HIS A 431 13.00 -6.60 8.28
CA HIS A 431 12.95 -7.01 6.88
C HIS A 431 12.22 -8.34 6.67
N LEU A 432 12.33 -9.28 7.61
CA LEU A 432 11.58 -10.56 7.60
C LEU A 432 10.08 -10.32 7.62
N GLU A 433 9.60 -9.40 8.45
CA GLU A 433 8.19 -9.00 8.50
C GLU A 433 7.70 -8.55 7.11
N GLY A 434 8.46 -7.68 6.43
CA GLY A 434 8.13 -7.20 5.09
C GLY A 434 8.18 -8.28 4.01
N LEU A 435 9.13 -9.23 4.10
CA LEU A 435 9.23 -10.37 3.19
C LEU A 435 8.07 -11.36 3.39
N ALA A 436 7.76 -11.67 4.64
CA ALA A 436 6.75 -12.66 5.02
C ALA A 436 5.32 -12.17 4.72
N SER A 437 5.07 -10.85 4.77
CA SER A 437 3.76 -10.27 4.48
C SER A 437 3.26 -10.58 3.06
N TRP A 438 4.15 -10.71 2.07
CA TRP A 438 3.78 -11.10 0.70
C TRP A 438 3.17 -12.49 0.63
N PHE A 439 3.65 -13.45 1.44
CA PHE A 439 3.09 -14.81 1.47
C PHE A 439 1.66 -14.85 2.02
N MET A 440 1.21 -13.80 2.72
CA MET A 440 -0.15 -13.72 3.27
C MET A 440 -1.21 -13.69 2.17
N PHE A 441 -0.90 -13.20 0.96
CA PHE A 441 -1.83 -13.23 -0.17
C PHE A 441 -2.16 -14.67 -0.60
N GLY A 442 -1.15 -15.56 -0.62
CA GLY A 442 -1.37 -16.99 -0.89
C GLY A 442 -2.17 -17.67 0.22
N LEU A 443 -1.88 -17.36 1.49
CA LEU A 443 -2.64 -17.88 2.63
C LEU A 443 -4.09 -17.42 2.62
N ARG A 444 -4.38 -16.21 2.12
CA ARG A 444 -5.75 -15.71 2.02
C ARG A 444 -6.61 -16.55 1.07
N ILE A 445 -6.03 -17.07 -0.02
CA ILE A 445 -6.70 -18.02 -0.92
C ILE A 445 -7.03 -19.31 -0.15
N TYR A 446 -6.08 -19.83 0.64
CA TYR A 446 -6.28 -21.02 1.47
C TYR A 446 -7.45 -20.82 2.45
N LEU A 447 -7.54 -19.66 3.11
CA LEU A 447 -8.66 -19.33 4.00
C LEU A 447 -10.02 -19.29 3.30
N LEU A 448 -10.08 -18.79 2.06
CA LEU A 448 -11.32 -18.79 1.26
C LEU A 448 -11.78 -20.21 0.89
N ILE A 449 -10.85 -21.16 0.75
CA ILE A 449 -11.15 -22.55 0.40
C ILE A 449 -11.72 -23.32 1.61
N MET A 450 -11.35 -22.98 2.85
CA MET A 450 -11.73 -23.78 4.03
C MET A 450 -13.25 -23.93 4.22
N PRO A 451 -14.08 -22.87 4.15
CA PRO A 451 -15.53 -23.02 4.25
C PRO A 451 -16.13 -23.83 3.09
N LEU A 452 -15.52 -23.78 1.91
CA LEU A 452 -15.96 -24.56 0.75
C LEU A 452 -15.68 -26.06 0.95
N ILE A 453 -14.51 -26.39 1.53
CA ILE A 453 -14.18 -27.78 1.85
C ILE A 453 -15.21 -28.36 2.83
N TYR A 454 -15.51 -27.62 3.89
CA TYR A 454 -16.54 -28.01 4.86
C TYR A 454 -17.90 -28.18 4.18
N ALA A 455 -18.34 -27.19 3.39
CA ALA A 455 -19.66 -27.22 2.77
C ALA A 455 -19.83 -28.34 1.75
N PHE A 456 -18.83 -28.63 0.91
CA PHE A 456 -18.98 -29.60 -0.18
C PHE A 456 -18.55 -31.02 0.18
N PHE A 457 -17.51 -31.18 1.00
CA PHE A 457 -16.91 -32.47 1.33
C PHE A 457 -17.19 -32.93 2.77
N ASN A 458 -17.90 -32.13 3.57
CA ASN A 458 -18.23 -32.44 4.96
C ASN A 458 -16.98 -32.70 5.83
N ILE A 459 -15.84 -32.09 5.48
CA ILE A 459 -14.60 -32.17 6.25
C ILE A 459 -14.52 -30.91 7.11
N LEU A 460 -14.61 -31.07 8.44
CA LEU A 460 -14.56 -29.97 9.39
C LEU A 460 -13.12 -29.67 9.80
N PRO A 461 -12.49 -28.56 9.35
CA PRO A 461 -11.10 -28.26 9.70
C PRO A 461 -10.93 -27.75 11.13
N VAL A 462 -12.01 -27.34 11.81
CA VAL A 462 -11.98 -26.80 13.18
C VAL A 462 -13.13 -27.41 13.98
N GLN A 463 -12.80 -28.20 15.00
CA GLN A 463 -13.77 -28.75 15.95
C GLN A 463 -14.06 -27.71 17.03
N ALA A 464 -15.07 -26.88 16.81
CA ALA A 464 -15.47 -25.87 17.79
C ALA A 464 -16.96 -25.53 17.65
N SER A 465 -17.62 -25.40 18.79
CA SER A 465 -19.01 -24.94 18.93
C SER A 465 -19.14 -23.43 18.73
N LEU A 466 -20.37 -22.95 18.49
CA LEU A 466 -20.64 -21.51 18.41
C LEU A 466 -20.23 -20.78 19.70
N ASP A 467 -20.48 -21.39 20.86
CA ASP A 467 -20.18 -20.80 22.16
C ASP A 467 -18.68 -20.62 22.39
N GLU A 468 -17.88 -21.62 22.00
CA GLU A 468 -16.42 -21.51 22.02
C GLU A 468 -15.92 -20.43 21.06
N TRP A 469 -16.50 -20.34 19.87
CA TRP A 469 -16.17 -19.27 18.92
C TRP A 469 -16.49 -17.87 19.49
N LEU A 470 -17.67 -17.71 20.09
CA LEU A 470 -18.06 -16.46 20.75
C LEU A 470 -17.10 -16.10 21.89
N TYR A 471 -16.67 -17.08 22.70
CA TYR A 471 -15.85 -16.84 23.88
C TYR A 471 -14.34 -16.69 23.59
N PHE A 472 -13.79 -17.41 22.61
CA PHE A 472 -12.34 -17.41 22.31
C PHE A 472 -11.96 -16.56 21.09
N PHE A 473 -12.73 -16.62 19.99
CA PHE A 473 -12.40 -15.91 18.75
C PHE A 473 -12.92 -14.47 18.71
N THR A 474 -14.14 -14.18 19.18
CA THR A 474 -14.66 -12.81 19.06
C THR A 474 -13.86 -11.75 19.83
N PRO A 475 -13.26 -12.02 21.02
CA PRO A 475 -12.45 -11.04 21.72
C PRO A 475 -11.24 -10.57 20.89
N ILE A 476 -10.53 -11.49 20.24
CA ILE A 476 -9.37 -11.15 19.40
C ILE A 476 -9.81 -10.32 18.19
N TYR A 477 -10.85 -10.77 17.48
CA TYR A 477 -11.32 -10.09 16.27
C TYR A 477 -11.79 -8.65 16.54
N PHE A 478 -12.63 -8.43 17.56
CA PHE A 478 -13.13 -7.10 17.89
C PHE A 478 -12.05 -6.19 18.49
N PHE A 479 -11.18 -6.73 19.34
CA PHE A 479 -10.07 -5.95 19.90
C PHE A 479 -9.13 -5.44 18.80
N GLN A 480 -8.77 -6.31 17.84
CA GLN A 480 -7.97 -5.91 16.69
C GLN A 480 -8.72 -4.90 15.81
N MET A 481 -10.00 -5.14 15.50
CA MET A 481 -10.81 -4.21 14.69
C MET A 481 -10.86 -2.79 15.30
N ILE A 482 -11.06 -2.66 16.62
CA ILE A 482 -11.13 -1.37 17.31
C ILE A 482 -9.77 -0.66 17.34
N THR A 483 -8.69 -1.41 17.57
CA THR A 483 -7.35 -0.84 17.73
C THR A 483 -6.62 -0.59 16.41
N PHE A 484 -7.04 -1.25 15.32
CA PHE A 484 -6.37 -1.22 14.02
C PHE A 484 -6.13 0.19 13.48
N SER A 485 -7.21 0.97 13.29
CA SER A 485 -7.10 2.33 12.74
C SER A 485 -6.33 3.26 13.68
N TRP A 486 -6.43 3.09 14.99
CA TRP A 486 -5.66 3.90 15.95
C TRP A 486 -4.16 3.60 15.88
N LEU A 487 -3.77 2.32 15.80
CA LEU A 487 -2.36 1.90 15.69
C LEU A 487 -1.69 2.37 14.40
N ASN A 488 -2.46 2.52 13.31
CA ASN A 488 -1.96 3.02 12.02
C ASN A 488 -2.17 4.54 11.82
N TYR A 489 -2.42 5.29 12.91
CA TYR A 489 -2.65 6.74 12.88
C TYR A 489 -3.83 7.18 12.03
N HIS A 490 -4.83 6.32 11.84
CA HIS A 490 -6.01 6.49 10.99
C HIS A 490 -5.67 6.69 9.50
N SER A 491 -4.67 5.96 9.01
CA SER A 491 -4.41 5.83 7.57
C SER A 491 -5.34 4.82 6.90
N ARG A 492 -5.78 3.79 7.62
CA ARG A 492 -6.62 2.71 7.08
C ARG A 492 -7.56 2.12 8.11
N SER A 493 -8.77 1.75 7.69
CA SER A 493 -9.71 1.01 8.54
C SER A 493 -9.53 -0.49 8.38
N PHE A 494 -9.92 -1.24 9.40
CA PHE A 494 -9.82 -2.70 9.40
C PHE A 494 -10.64 -3.31 8.25
N ILE A 495 -11.86 -2.83 8.06
CA ILE A 495 -12.79 -3.36 7.06
C ILE A 495 -12.27 -3.13 5.63
N PHE A 496 -11.78 -1.94 5.31
CA PHE A 496 -11.23 -1.68 3.97
C PHE A 496 -9.96 -2.48 3.73
N ASN A 497 -9.15 -2.71 4.76
CA ASN A 497 -7.98 -3.59 4.66
C ASN A 497 -8.41 -5.03 4.29
N GLU A 498 -9.42 -5.58 4.96
CA GLU A 498 -9.93 -6.92 4.66
C GLU A 498 -10.45 -7.04 3.22
N ILE A 499 -11.18 -6.04 2.72
CA ILE A 499 -11.69 -6.06 1.34
C ILE A 499 -10.56 -5.99 0.32
N CYS A 500 -9.61 -5.07 0.51
CA CYS A 500 -8.46 -4.96 -0.39
C CYS A 500 -7.60 -6.23 -0.39
N SER A 501 -7.49 -6.92 0.76
CA SER A 501 -6.75 -8.18 0.85
C SER A 501 -7.33 -9.28 -0.06
N ILE A 502 -8.66 -9.36 -0.16
CA ILE A 502 -9.35 -10.34 -1.03
C ILE A 502 -9.23 -9.92 -2.50
N GLN A 503 -9.35 -8.63 -2.80
CA GLN A 503 -9.22 -8.14 -4.16
C GLN A 503 -7.82 -8.44 -4.73
N HIS A 504 -6.79 -8.37 -3.90
CA HIS A 504 -5.41 -8.63 -4.30
C HIS A 504 -5.00 -10.12 -4.28
N CYS A 505 -5.68 -10.98 -3.52
CA CYS A 505 -5.11 -12.28 -3.13
C CYS A 505 -4.80 -13.22 -4.31
N PHE A 506 -5.65 -13.27 -5.33
CA PHE A 506 -5.45 -14.20 -6.46
C PHE A 506 -4.24 -13.83 -7.31
N GLN A 507 -4.15 -12.57 -7.77
CA GLN A 507 -3.03 -12.13 -8.60
C GLN A 507 -1.72 -12.14 -7.80
N LEU A 508 -1.72 -11.59 -6.58
CA LEU A 508 -0.50 -11.53 -5.78
C LEU A 508 -0.10 -12.91 -5.24
N GLY A 509 -1.05 -13.79 -4.89
CA GLY A 509 -0.77 -15.17 -4.50
C GLY A 509 -0.13 -15.97 -5.64
N LEU A 510 -0.62 -15.80 -6.88
CA LEU A 510 0.00 -16.40 -8.05
C LEU A 510 1.40 -15.82 -8.33
N MET A 511 1.59 -14.52 -8.14
CA MET A 511 2.91 -13.88 -8.20
C MET A 511 3.89 -14.50 -7.20
N VAL A 512 3.49 -14.71 -5.95
CA VAL A 512 4.36 -15.34 -4.94
C VAL A 512 4.77 -16.72 -5.41
N PHE A 513 3.81 -17.56 -5.82
CA PHE A 513 4.08 -18.90 -6.32
C PHE A 513 5.06 -18.89 -7.50
N ASN A 514 4.83 -18.05 -8.50
CA ASN A 514 5.68 -17.92 -9.67
C ASN A 514 7.09 -17.42 -9.33
N THR A 515 7.21 -16.48 -8.38
CA THR A 515 8.50 -15.91 -7.99
C THR A 515 9.37 -16.93 -7.25
N ILE A 516 8.77 -17.76 -6.40
CA ILE A 516 9.52 -18.82 -5.71
C ILE A 516 10.03 -19.88 -6.69
N LEU A 517 9.28 -20.17 -7.76
CA LEU A 517 9.69 -21.14 -8.78
C LEU A 517 10.66 -20.58 -9.81
N ASN A 518 10.45 -19.34 -10.26
CA ASN A 518 11.27 -18.70 -11.29
C ASN A 518 11.39 -17.17 -11.05
N PRO A 519 12.27 -16.75 -10.12
CA PRO A 519 12.29 -15.38 -9.60
C PRO A 519 12.66 -14.30 -10.63
N PHE A 520 13.39 -14.68 -11.68
CA PHE A 520 13.92 -13.76 -12.70
C PHE A 520 13.25 -13.92 -14.08
N ASN A 521 12.12 -14.65 -14.17
CA ASN A 521 11.45 -14.93 -15.44
C ASN A 521 10.79 -13.70 -16.09
N GLN A 522 10.22 -12.84 -15.26
CA GLN A 522 9.48 -11.67 -15.72
C GLN A 522 10.32 -10.42 -15.52
N GLY A 523 10.58 -9.72 -16.63
CA GLY A 523 11.18 -8.39 -16.63
C GLY A 523 10.20 -7.30 -16.17
N PHE A 524 10.70 -6.07 -16.08
CA PHE A 524 9.90 -4.91 -15.70
C PHE A 524 8.83 -4.59 -16.75
N LYS A 525 7.55 -4.73 -16.40
CA LYS A 525 6.43 -4.24 -17.22
C LYS A 525 6.10 -2.81 -16.84
N VAL A 526 6.16 -1.90 -17.81
CA VAL A 526 5.83 -0.49 -17.59
C VAL A 526 4.32 -0.32 -17.47
N THR A 527 3.90 0.53 -16.53
CA THR A 527 2.47 0.82 -16.34
C THR A 527 2.09 2.07 -17.10
N PRO A 528 1.03 2.04 -17.92
CA PRO A 528 0.58 3.20 -18.67
C PRO A 528 0.21 4.36 -17.73
N LYS A 529 0.51 5.59 -18.18
CA LYS A 529 0.27 6.86 -17.48
C LYS A 529 -0.44 7.86 -18.42
N GLY A 530 -1.29 8.71 -17.86
CA GLY A 530 -2.07 9.70 -18.59
C GLY A 530 -3.32 9.15 -19.28
N ILE A 531 -3.97 8.12 -18.72
CA ILE A 531 -5.10 7.43 -19.36
C ILE A 531 -6.38 8.28 -19.25
N ILE A 532 -7.02 8.58 -20.39
CA ILE A 532 -8.41 9.06 -20.42
C ILE A 532 -9.34 7.87 -20.64
N GLN A 533 -10.46 7.89 -19.93
CA GLN A 533 -11.50 6.91 -20.13
C GLN A 533 -12.88 7.51 -19.86
N ASP A 534 -13.74 7.51 -20.88
CA ASP A 534 -15.09 8.06 -20.78
C ASP A 534 -16.16 7.04 -20.39
N ARG A 535 -15.80 5.75 -20.36
CA ARG A 535 -16.72 4.64 -20.07
C ARG A 535 -16.18 3.72 -18.99
N TYR A 536 -17.08 3.03 -18.30
CA TYR A 536 -16.66 1.97 -17.38
C TYR A 536 -15.89 0.87 -18.11
N ASN A 537 -14.78 0.43 -17.53
CA ASN A 537 -14.00 -0.71 -18.02
C ASN A 537 -14.14 -1.89 -17.09
N TRP A 538 -14.40 -3.08 -17.62
CA TRP A 538 -14.44 -4.28 -16.79
C TRP A 538 -13.19 -5.12 -17.01
N ASN A 539 -12.42 -5.31 -15.93
CA ASN A 539 -11.21 -6.14 -15.95
C ASN A 539 -11.58 -7.61 -15.71
N HIS A 540 -12.02 -8.30 -16.76
CA HIS A 540 -12.48 -9.69 -16.68
C HIS A 540 -11.45 -10.64 -16.04
N ASN A 541 -10.17 -10.51 -16.40
CA ASN A 541 -9.11 -11.39 -15.87
C ASN A 541 -8.97 -11.29 -14.34
N LEU A 542 -9.21 -10.12 -13.78
CA LEU A 542 -9.18 -9.89 -12.32
C LEU A 542 -10.48 -10.36 -11.67
N ALA A 543 -11.61 -10.22 -12.37
CA ALA A 543 -12.93 -10.56 -11.86
C ALA A 543 -13.22 -12.06 -11.87
N LEU A 544 -12.76 -12.81 -12.88
CA LEU A 544 -13.13 -14.22 -13.10
C LEU A 544 -12.81 -15.14 -11.90
N PRO A 545 -11.61 -15.11 -11.28
CA PRO A 545 -11.33 -15.91 -10.09
C PRO A 545 -12.26 -15.56 -8.92
N LEU A 546 -12.52 -14.26 -8.71
CA LEU A 546 -13.41 -13.78 -7.66
C LEU A 546 -14.85 -14.23 -7.89
N ILE A 547 -15.35 -14.16 -9.13
CA ILE A 547 -16.69 -14.62 -9.52
C ILE A 547 -16.82 -16.14 -9.30
N GLY A 548 -15.80 -16.92 -9.69
CA GLY A 548 -15.79 -18.36 -9.44
C GLY A 548 -15.92 -18.68 -7.95
N PHE A 549 -15.14 -18.03 -7.10
CA PHE A 549 -15.24 -18.19 -5.64
C PHE A 549 -16.57 -17.68 -5.09
N TRP A 550 -17.12 -16.59 -5.62
CA TRP A 550 -18.43 -16.08 -5.23
C TRP A 550 -19.53 -17.12 -5.51
N ILE A 551 -19.54 -17.72 -6.71
CA ILE A 551 -20.51 -18.75 -7.10
C ILE A 551 -20.39 -19.97 -6.19
N LEU A 552 -19.16 -20.47 -5.98
CA LEU A 552 -18.93 -21.62 -5.08
C LEU A 552 -19.37 -21.33 -3.66
N THR A 553 -19.11 -20.13 -3.14
CA THR A 553 -19.54 -19.71 -1.80
C THR A 553 -21.06 -19.58 -1.72
N ALA A 554 -21.72 -19.05 -2.75
CA ALA A 554 -23.18 -18.94 -2.81
C ALA A 554 -23.83 -20.32 -2.82
N LEU A 555 -23.30 -21.26 -3.62
CA LEU A 555 -23.75 -22.65 -3.65
C LEU A 555 -23.51 -23.35 -2.32
N ALA A 556 -22.37 -23.09 -1.65
CA ALA A 556 -22.08 -23.61 -0.32
C ALA A 556 -23.10 -23.13 0.72
N VAL A 557 -23.38 -21.83 0.77
CA VAL A 557 -24.39 -21.25 1.69
C VAL A 557 -25.77 -21.81 1.38
N LEU A 558 -26.15 -21.91 0.10
CA LEU A 558 -27.44 -22.46 -0.33
C LEU A 558 -27.57 -23.93 0.08
N LYS A 559 -26.53 -24.74 -0.15
CA LYS A 559 -26.49 -26.15 0.24
C LYS A 559 -26.72 -26.31 1.74
N ILE A 560 -25.97 -25.58 2.57
CA ILE A 560 -26.09 -25.67 4.04
C ILE A 560 -27.46 -25.18 4.52
N THR A 561 -28.04 -24.18 3.84
CA THR A 561 -29.37 -23.65 4.20
C THR A 561 -30.50 -24.60 3.84
N ILE A 562 -30.43 -25.30 2.69
CA ILE A 562 -31.49 -26.22 2.22
C ILE A 562 -31.35 -27.61 2.82
N LEU A 563 -30.15 -28.19 2.75
CA LEU A 563 -29.89 -29.58 3.16
C LEU A 563 -29.53 -29.70 4.64
N GLY A 564 -29.46 -28.58 5.36
CA GLY A 564 -28.98 -28.53 6.73
C GLY A 564 -27.46 -28.55 6.82
N THR A 565 -26.96 -28.37 8.04
CA THR A 565 -25.55 -28.61 8.35
C THR A 565 -25.23 -30.07 8.13
N PRO A 566 -24.10 -30.40 7.48
CA PRO A 566 -23.63 -31.78 7.45
C PRO A 566 -23.60 -32.36 8.87
N GLU A 567 -24.32 -33.46 9.10
CA GLU A 567 -24.20 -34.22 10.34
C GLU A 567 -22.79 -34.81 10.36
N ILE A 568 -21.96 -34.33 11.30
CA ILE A 568 -20.64 -34.88 11.59
C ILE A 568 -20.74 -35.43 13.00
N ASP A 569 -20.57 -36.74 13.13
CA ASP A 569 -20.97 -37.62 14.25
C ASP A 569 -20.48 -37.29 15.68
N GLU A 570 -19.90 -36.11 15.95
CA GLU A 570 -19.33 -35.80 17.27
C GLU A 570 -19.59 -34.36 17.78
N ILE A 571 -20.23 -33.48 16.99
CA ILE A 571 -20.56 -32.12 17.45
C ILE A 571 -22.06 -31.92 17.28
N ASN A 572 -22.79 -31.93 18.41
CA ASN A 572 -24.18 -31.48 18.47
C ASN A 572 -24.25 -30.00 18.04
N THR A 573 -24.38 -29.74 16.75
CA THR A 573 -24.86 -28.44 16.28
C THR A 573 -26.34 -28.37 16.62
N GLU A 574 -26.66 -27.87 17.82
CA GLU A 574 -28.02 -27.48 18.18
C GLU A 574 -28.63 -26.59 17.08
N SER A 575 -29.96 -26.57 17.01
CA SER A 575 -30.80 -25.87 16.04
C SER A 575 -30.56 -24.35 15.99
N GLY A 576 -29.44 -23.93 15.40
CA GLY A 576 -28.98 -22.55 15.29
C GLY A 576 -28.29 -22.27 13.95
N ILE A 577 -27.98 -21.00 13.68
CA ILE A 577 -27.27 -20.60 12.45
C ILE A 577 -25.86 -21.20 12.49
N SER A 578 -25.53 -22.03 11.50
CA SER A 578 -24.22 -22.66 11.42
C SER A 578 -23.11 -21.65 11.16
N LEU A 579 -21.93 -21.89 11.75
CA LEU A 579 -20.72 -21.10 11.50
C LEU A 579 -20.38 -21.00 10.01
N GLY A 580 -20.69 -22.06 9.24
CA GLY A 580 -20.53 -22.09 7.78
C GLY A 580 -21.41 -21.06 7.06
N ILE A 581 -22.64 -20.84 7.50
CA ILE A 581 -23.52 -19.79 6.95
C ILE A 581 -22.96 -18.40 7.29
N ILE A 582 -22.54 -18.17 8.54
CA ILE A 582 -22.00 -16.87 8.97
C ILE A 582 -20.77 -16.49 8.13
N TRP A 583 -19.79 -17.40 8.03
CA TRP A 583 -18.59 -17.18 7.22
C TRP A 583 -18.89 -17.10 5.72
N GLY A 584 -19.82 -17.91 5.22
CA GLY A 584 -20.24 -17.88 3.82
C GLY A 584 -20.86 -16.53 3.43
N VAL A 585 -21.76 -15.98 4.27
CA VAL A 585 -22.36 -14.66 4.05
C VAL A 585 -21.31 -13.55 4.14
N TYR A 586 -20.42 -13.61 5.14
CA TYR A 586 -19.31 -12.67 5.25
C TYR A 586 -18.41 -12.67 3.99
N ASN A 587 -18.03 -13.86 3.51
CA ASN A 587 -17.22 -14.01 2.31
C ASN A 587 -17.97 -13.51 1.07
N LEU A 588 -19.26 -13.80 0.92
CA LEU A 588 -20.06 -13.28 -0.19
C LEU A 588 -20.05 -11.75 -0.24
N ILE A 589 -20.22 -11.09 0.90
CA ILE A 589 -20.20 -9.62 1.00
C ILE A 589 -18.83 -9.08 0.54
N ILE A 590 -17.74 -9.62 1.08
CA ILE A 590 -16.39 -9.11 0.77
C ILE A 590 -15.98 -9.41 -0.67
N ILE A 591 -16.27 -10.61 -1.18
CA ILE A 591 -15.99 -10.98 -2.57
C ILE A 591 -16.81 -10.09 -3.52
N THR A 592 -18.07 -9.79 -3.20
CA THR A 592 -18.89 -8.87 -4.00
C THR A 592 -18.21 -7.50 -4.15
N LEU A 593 -17.78 -6.90 -3.04
CA LEU A 593 -17.06 -5.61 -3.08
C LEU A 593 -15.75 -5.70 -3.85
N SER A 594 -15.02 -6.80 -3.70
CA SER A 594 -13.78 -7.06 -4.44
C SER A 594 -14.03 -7.15 -5.95
N ILE A 595 -15.16 -7.75 -6.38
CA ILE A 595 -15.59 -7.77 -7.78
C ILE A 595 -15.93 -6.35 -8.25
N LEU A 596 -16.66 -5.55 -7.46
CA LEU A 596 -16.98 -4.16 -7.81
C LEU A 596 -15.74 -3.31 -8.05
N MET A 597 -14.66 -3.53 -7.29
CA MET A 597 -13.37 -2.85 -7.48
C MET A 597 -12.72 -3.15 -8.84
N THR A 598 -13.08 -4.26 -9.51
CA THR A 598 -12.53 -4.62 -10.83
C THR A 598 -13.15 -3.83 -12.00
N ILE A 599 -14.19 -3.03 -11.73
CA ILE A 599 -14.87 -2.20 -12.71
C ILE A 599 -14.33 -0.78 -12.59
N ASP A 600 -13.43 -0.40 -13.51
CA ASP A 600 -12.84 0.94 -13.49
C ASP A 600 -13.89 2.00 -13.84
N ALA A 601 -14.02 2.98 -12.95
CA ALA A 601 -14.86 4.14 -13.19
C ALA A 601 -14.20 5.12 -14.19
N PRO A 602 -15.00 5.81 -15.03
CA PRO A 602 -14.51 6.82 -15.97
C PRO A 602 -13.59 7.88 -15.35
N LYS A 603 -12.57 8.28 -16.11
CA LYS A 603 -11.69 9.43 -15.88
C LYS A 603 -11.67 10.28 -17.17
N PRO A 604 -12.59 11.25 -17.31
CA PRO A 604 -12.77 12.00 -18.56
C PRO A 604 -11.75 13.14 -18.77
N ASP A 605 -10.91 13.43 -17.78
CA ASP A 605 -9.94 14.52 -17.82
C ASP A 605 -8.52 13.97 -17.60
N HIS A 606 -7.55 14.49 -18.36
CA HIS A 606 -6.13 14.23 -18.15
C HIS A 606 -5.60 14.86 -16.87
N TYR A 607 -6.22 15.97 -16.43
CA TYR A 607 -5.77 16.76 -15.30
C TYR A 607 -6.57 16.43 -14.05
N ASP A 608 -5.87 16.37 -12.94
CA ASP A 608 -6.48 16.22 -11.62
C ASP A 608 -6.90 17.60 -11.10
N TRP A 609 -8.08 17.64 -10.48
CA TRP A 609 -8.66 18.86 -9.93
C TRP A 609 -8.44 18.92 -8.41
N PHE A 610 -8.17 20.11 -7.88
CA PHE A 610 -7.88 20.33 -6.47
C PHE A 610 -8.89 21.28 -5.84
N GLU A 611 -9.39 20.95 -4.64
CA GLU A 611 -10.22 21.84 -3.84
C GLU A 611 -9.34 22.97 -3.29
N LEU A 612 -9.17 24.03 -4.08
CA LEU A 612 -8.28 25.14 -3.79
C LEU A 612 -9.07 26.44 -3.82
N ARG A 613 -9.15 27.10 -2.66
CA ARG A 613 -9.84 28.38 -2.50
C ARG A 613 -8.86 29.53 -2.58
N ARG A 614 -8.99 30.31 -3.64
CA ARG A 614 -8.25 31.55 -3.89
C ARG A 614 -9.17 32.63 -4.39
N VAL A 615 -8.92 33.84 -3.91
CA VAL A 615 -9.60 35.04 -4.39
C VAL A 615 -9.11 35.31 -5.81
N VAL A 616 -10.06 35.46 -6.73
CA VAL A 616 -9.78 35.75 -8.13
C VAL A 616 -10.56 36.97 -8.56
N GLN A 617 -9.87 37.84 -9.28
CA GLN A 617 -10.48 38.94 -10.00
C GLN A 617 -10.74 38.48 -11.44
N ILE A 618 -11.97 38.62 -11.91
CA ILE A 618 -12.38 38.23 -13.25
C ILE A 618 -12.66 39.49 -14.04
N GLN A 619 -11.95 39.68 -15.15
CA GLN A 619 -12.22 40.76 -16.09
C GLN A 619 -13.00 40.20 -17.28
N ILE A 620 -14.20 40.73 -17.48
CA ILE A 620 -15.10 40.36 -18.57
C ILE A 620 -15.48 41.65 -19.29
N GLN A 621 -15.00 41.82 -20.53
CA GLN A 621 -15.17 43.07 -21.28
C GLN A 621 -14.68 44.30 -20.48
N ASN A 622 -15.59 45.19 -20.06
CA ASN A 622 -15.30 46.37 -19.23
C ASN A 622 -15.71 46.20 -17.75
N GLN A 623 -16.13 45.01 -17.33
CA GLN A 623 -16.57 44.73 -15.97
C GLN A 623 -15.52 43.93 -15.20
N THR A 624 -15.41 44.24 -13.92
CA THR A 624 -14.59 43.50 -12.96
C THR A 624 -15.51 42.79 -11.98
N LEU A 625 -15.37 41.48 -11.89
CA LEU A 625 -16.08 40.63 -10.93
C LEU A 625 -15.08 40.03 -9.95
N TRP A 626 -15.57 39.72 -8.75
CA TRP A 626 -14.79 39.03 -7.73
C TRP A 626 -15.41 37.67 -7.44
N GLY A 627 -14.56 36.67 -7.33
CA GLY A 627 -14.99 35.33 -6.97
C GLY A 627 -13.93 34.59 -6.15
N ILE A 628 -14.33 33.42 -5.70
CA ILE A 628 -13.46 32.49 -4.98
C ILE A 628 -13.45 31.19 -5.78
N THR A 629 -12.26 30.74 -6.16
CA THR A 629 -12.10 29.42 -6.77
C THR A 629 -12.58 28.34 -5.79
N THR A 630 -13.33 27.36 -6.27
CA THR A 630 -13.74 26.18 -5.49
C THR A 630 -12.88 24.98 -5.87
N GLN A 631 -12.54 24.88 -7.15
CA GLN A 631 -11.72 23.82 -7.72
C GLN A 631 -10.77 24.41 -8.77
N VAL A 632 -9.53 23.95 -8.82
CA VAL A 632 -8.54 24.39 -9.82
C VAL A 632 -7.77 23.18 -10.34
N SER A 633 -7.54 23.11 -11.65
CA SER A 633 -6.67 22.15 -12.31
C SER A 633 -5.71 22.90 -13.24
N GLU A 634 -4.86 22.16 -13.96
CA GLU A 634 -4.04 22.76 -15.02
C GLU A 634 -4.84 23.19 -16.25
N ALA A 635 -6.05 22.65 -16.45
CA ALA A 635 -6.91 22.95 -17.58
C ALA A 635 -7.96 24.03 -17.30
N GLY A 636 -8.29 24.29 -16.04
CA GLY A 636 -9.36 25.22 -15.73
C GLY A 636 -9.61 25.45 -14.24
N ALA A 637 -10.63 26.23 -13.96
CA ALA A 637 -11.09 26.52 -12.60
C ALA A 637 -12.61 26.58 -12.51
N GLU A 638 -13.15 26.17 -11.37
CA GLU A 638 -14.52 26.44 -10.94
C GLU A 638 -14.48 27.59 -9.93
N ILE A 639 -15.35 28.58 -10.09
CA ILE A 639 -15.32 29.84 -9.36
C ILE A 639 -16.73 30.19 -8.89
N ASP A 640 -16.89 30.39 -7.58
CA ASP A 640 -18.09 30.99 -7.00
C ASP A 640 -17.98 32.51 -7.05
N ILE A 641 -18.93 33.16 -7.72
CA ILE A 641 -18.97 34.62 -7.88
C ILE A 641 -19.58 35.26 -6.63
N THR A 642 -18.84 36.19 -6.05
CA THR A 642 -19.26 36.93 -4.85
C THR A 642 -19.96 38.25 -5.17
N THR A 643 -19.79 38.76 -6.39
CA THR A 643 -20.39 40.02 -6.83
C THR A 643 -21.85 39.81 -7.25
N GLN A 644 -22.79 40.47 -6.59
CA GLN A 644 -24.23 40.37 -6.88
C GLN A 644 -24.68 41.47 -7.85
N TYR A 645 -24.67 41.18 -9.15
CA TYR A 645 -25.35 41.99 -10.17
C TYR A 645 -25.99 41.07 -11.22
N PRO A 646 -27.09 41.48 -11.89
CA PRO A 646 -27.59 40.75 -13.05
C PRO A 646 -26.52 40.78 -14.13
N LEU A 647 -25.98 39.61 -14.45
CA LEU A 647 -24.89 39.43 -15.41
C LEU A 647 -25.36 38.46 -16.48
N ASP A 648 -25.37 38.92 -17.73
CA ASP A 648 -25.59 38.07 -18.89
C ASP A 648 -24.26 37.41 -19.29
N PHE A 649 -24.14 36.12 -19.01
CA PHE A 649 -23.01 35.30 -19.45
C PHE A 649 -23.38 34.55 -20.72
N SER A 650 -22.44 34.48 -21.66
CA SER A 650 -22.50 33.51 -22.74
C SER A 650 -21.47 32.39 -22.52
N THR A 651 -21.84 31.18 -22.92
CA THR A 651 -20.85 30.10 -23.08
C THR A 651 -19.85 30.51 -24.16
N GLN A 652 -18.58 30.14 -23.99
CA GLN A 652 -17.46 30.56 -24.85
C GLN A 652 -17.05 32.04 -24.74
N GLN A 653 -17.56 32.79 -23.75
CA GLN A 653 -17.09 34.14 -23.48
C GLN A 653 -15.67 34.11 -22.90
N THR A 654 -14.74 34.81 -23.54
CA THR A 654 -13.36 34.97 -23.06
C THR A 654 -13.32 35.88 -21.84
N ILE A 655 -12.60 35.44 -20.82
CA ILE A 655 -12.39 36.15 -19.57
C ILE A 655 -10.92 36.12 -19.20
N LYS A 656 -10.49 37.13 -18.44
CA LYS A 656 -9.18 37.15 -17.80
C LYS A 656 -9.33 36.90 -16.31
N LEU A 657 -8.56 35.94 -15.80
CA LEU A 657 -8.53 35.52 -14.40
C LEU A 657 -7.22 35.95 -13.76
N ASP A 658 -7.30 36.84 -12.78
CA ASP A 658 -6.16 37.34 -12.03
C ASP A 658 -6.22 36.81 -10.58
N TRP A 659 -5.32 35.90 -10.23
CA TRP A 659 -5.03 35.47 -8.86
C TRP A 659 -4.10 36.49 -8.22
N VAL A 660 -4.68 37.38 -7.40
CA VAL A 660 -4.00 38.56 -6.87
C VAL A 660 -2.85 38.20 -5.93
N GLU A 661 -3.03 37.20 -5.06
CA GLU A 661 -2.01 36.80 -4.08
C GLU A 661 -0.83 36.05 -4.73
N GLU A 662 -1.10 35.30 -5.79
CA GLU A 662 -0.12 34.49 -6.50
C GLU A 662 0.59 35.21 -7.65
N ASN A 663 0.20 36.44 -7.98
CA ASN A 663 0.63 37.16 -9.18
C ASN A 663 0.50 36.33 -10.47
N LEU A 664 -0.58 35.56 -10.57
CA LEU A 664 -0.88 34.68 -11.71
C LEU A 664 -2.06 35.26 -12.50
N SER A 665 -1.85 35.49 -13.78
CA SER A 665 -2.87 36.01 -14.70
C SER A 665 -3.04 35.04 -15.86
N LEU A 666 -4.25 34.51 -16.05
CA LEU A 666 -4.59 33.56 -17.11
C LEU A 666 -5.77 34.05 -17.95
N GLN A 667 -5.79 33.67 -19.22
CA GLN A 667 -6.97 33.83 -20.07
C GLN A 667 -7.69 32.49 -20.15
N GLY A 668 -9.02 32.54 -20.27
CA GLY A 668 -9.85 31.35 -20.45
C GLY A 668 -11.23 31.71 -20.96
N HIS A 669 -12.04 30.71 -21.26
CA HIS A 669 -13.41 30.89 -21.69
C HIS A 669 -14.40 30.17 -20.77
N ILE A 670 -15.60 30.73 -20.63
CA ILE A 670 -16.66 30.15 -19.80
C ILE A 670 -17.18 28.88 -20.48
N LYS A 671 -16.97 27.73 -19.83
CA LYS A 671 -17.44 26.42 -20.28
C LYS A 671 -18.89 26.18 -19.90
N THR A 672 -19.22 26.41 -18.63
CA THR A 672 -20.57 26.29 -18.07
C THR A 672 -20.76 27.29 -16.94
N PHE A 673 -22.00 27.68 -16.69
CA PHE A 673 -22.39 28.46 -15.52
C PHE A 673 -23.67 27.87 -14.90
N ASP A 674 -23.77 27.90 -13.58
CA ASP A 674 -24.90 27.34 -12.83
C ASP A 674 -25.34 28.33 -11.74
N TYR A 675 -26.66 28.50 -11.59
CA TYR A 675 -27.28 29.36 -10.58
C TYR A 675 -27.86 28.49 -9.46
N LYS A 676 -27.25 28.52 -8.28
CA LYS A 676 -27.74 27.82 -7.08
C LYS A 676 -28.34 28.84 -6.11
N GLY A 677 -29.62 29.16 -6.32
CA GLY A 677 -30.26 30.27 -5.61
C GLY A 677 -29.64 31.60 -6.07
N ASP A 678 -29.17 32.41 -5.13
CA ASP A 678 -28.51 33.69 -5.42
C ASP A 678 -27.01 33.57 -5.75
N ASN A 679 -26.45 32.36 -5.66
CA ASN A 679 -25.03 32.12 -5.93
C ASN A 679 -24.82 31.65 -7.37
N LEU A 680 -23.91 32.30 -8.07
CA LEU A 680 -23.46 31.93 -9.41
C LEU A 680 -22.12 31.21 -9.35
N THR A 681 -22.04 30.04 -9.95
CA THR A 681 -20.78 29.30 -10.15
C THR A 681 -20.42 29.31 -11.63
N LEU A 682 -19.19 29.70 -11.96
CA LEU A 682 -18.61 29.63 -13.31
C LEU A 682 -17.58 28.50 -13.40
N GLN A 683 -17.63 27.72 -14.48
CA GLN A 683 -16.53 26.83 -14.86
C GLN A 683 -15.80 27.43 -16.06
N VAL A 684 -14.50 27.62 -15.92
CA VAL A 684 -13.64 28.27 -16.89
C VAL A 684 -12.59 27.29 -17.38
N GLU A 685 -12.37 27.24 -18.68
CA GLU A 685 -11.31 26.46 -19.32
C GLU A 685 -10.20 27.41 -19.79
N PHE A 686 -8.96 27.12 -19.42
CA PHE A 686 -7.81 27.99 -19.71
C PHE A 686 -7.40 27.88 -21.18
N GLU A 687 -7.01 29.02 -21.75
CA GLU A 687 -6.58 29.13 -23.15
C GLU A 687 -5.13 29.62 -23.22
N ALA A 688 -4.33 28.99 -24.09
CA ALA A 688 -2.98 29.44 -24.45
C ALA A 688 -2.05 29.81 -23.26
N VAL A 689 -1.91 28.90 -22.29
CA VAL A 689 -1.03 29.09 -21.12
C VAL A 689 0.44 29.14 -21.55
N SER A 690 1.08 30.30 -21.42
CA SER A 690 2.52 30.48 -21.70
C SER A 690 3.38 29.69 -20.71
N LEU A 691 4.66 29.46 -21.03
CA LEU A 691 5.54 28.70 -20.15
C LEU A 691 5.75 29.35 -18.77
N SER A 692 5.81 30.68 -18.69
CA SER A 692 5.94 31.39 -17.41
C SER A 692 4.68 31.23 -16.54
N GLN A 693 3.50 31.42 -17.14
CA GLN A 693 2.22 31.18 -16.48
C GLN A 693 2.08 29.72 -16.03
N TYR A 694 2.49 28.77 -16.86
CA TYR A 694 2.46 27.36 -16.52
C TYR A 694 3.38 27.04 -15.33
N ARG A 695 4.56 27.66 -15.21
CA ARG A 695 5.42 27.52 -14.02
C ARG A 695 4.71 27.98 -12.75
N GLN A 696 4.11 29.17 -12.77
CA GLN A 696 3.36 29.71 -11.64
C GLN A 696 2.17 28.81 -11.28
N LEU A 697 1.46 28.28 -12.28
CA LEU A 697 0.35 27.36 -12.08
C LEU A 697 0.80 26.04 -11.43
N ILE A 698 1.89 25.43 -11.89
CA ILE A 698 2.45 24.23 -11.25
C ILE A 698 2.91 24.52 -9.81
N GLU A 699 3.50 25.69 -9.57
CA GLU A 699 3.90 26.10 -8.23
C GLU A 699 2.70 26.21 -7.27
N LEU A 700 1.61 26.82 -7.74
CA LEU A 700 0.35 26.94 -6.99
C LEU A 700 -0.29 25.58 -6.73
N LEU A 701 -0.35 24.72 -7.75
CA LEU A 701 -1.09 23.47 -7.70
C LEU A 701 -0.35 22.33 -7.02
N PHE A 702 0.99 22.32 -7.01
CA PHE A 702 1.77 21.16 -6.56
C PHE A 702 2.87 21.49 -5.55
N CYS A 703 3.45 22.69 -5.62
CA CYS A 703 4.74 22.95 -4.97
C CYS A 703 4.63 23.63 -3.60
N ARG A 704 3.44 24.02 -3.13
CA ARG A 704 3.28 24.77 -1.88
C ARG A 704 3.72 23.93 -0.65
N PRO A 705 4.58 24.47 0.25
CA PRO A 705 4.91 23.80 1.50
C PRO A 705 3.66 23.43 2.31
N GLY A 706 3.58 22.18 2.78
CA GLY A 706 2.44 21.71 3.57
C GLY A 706 1.14 21.51 2.76
N GLN A 707 1.19 21.58 1.42
CA GLN A 707 0.03 21.36 0.57
C GLN A 707 -0.64 20.01 0.79
N TRP A 708 0.17 18.97 0.93
CA TRP A 708 -0.25 17.59 1.02
C TRP A 708 -0.58 17.22 2.47
N LYS A 709 -1.87 17.12 2.78
CA LYS A 709 -2.35 16.88 4.15
C LYS A 709 -2.41 15.40 4.53
N ASN A 710 -2.25 15.13 5.82
CA ASN A 710 -2.56 13.82 6.39
C ASN A 710 -4.07 13.72 6.64
N GLN A 711 -4.78 13.12 5.69
CA GLN A 711 -6.20 12.83 5.85
C GLN A 711 -6.40 11.66 6.83
N LYS A 712 -7.56 11.59 7.49
CA LYS A 712 -7.92 10.47 8.35
C LYS A 712 -9.07 9.70 7.71
N VAL A 713 -8.96 8.37 7.68
CA VAL A 713 -10.10 7.53 7.30
C VAL A 713 -11.23 7.67 8.32
N PRO A 714 -12.49 7.47 7.91
CA PRO A 714 -13.59 7.37 8.85
C PRO A 714 -13.38 6.20 9.82
N GLY A 715 -13.92 6.32 11.05
CA GLY A 715 -13.90 5.21 12.03
C GLY A 715 -14.62 3.96 11.52
N GLU A 716 -14.39 2.81 12.17
CA GLU A 716 -14.82 1.50 11.68
C GLU A 716 -16.34 1.41 11.40
N LEU A 717 -17.20 1.94 12.29
CA LEU A 717 -18.65 1.94 12.08
C LEU A 717 -19.08 2.72 10.84
N ARG A 718 -18.45 3.87 10.58
CA ARG A 718 -18.72 4.65 9.38
C ARG A 718 -18.14 3.98 8.14
N SER A 719 -17.02 3.27 8.27
CA SER A 719 -16.48 2.42 7.19
C SER A 719 -17.45 1.29 6.84
N LEU A 720 -18.06 0.60 7.83
CA LEU A 720 -19.12 -0.39 7.57
C LEU A 720 -20.29 0.21 6.81
N PHE A 721 -20.75 1.40 7.22
CA PHE A 721 -21.84 2.09 6.52
C PHE A 721 -21.48 2.44 5.07
N LEU A 722 -20.25 2.91 4.82
CA LEU A 722 -19.78 3.22 3.46
C LEU A 722 -19.70 1.96 2.60
N VAL A 723 -19.23 0.85 3.17
CA VAL A 723 -19.21 -0.46 2.52
C VAL A 723 -20.63 -0.92 2.16
N PHE A 724 -21.56 -0.83 3.10
CA PHE A 724 -22.96 -1.16 2.88
C PHE A 724 -23.60 -0.27 1.79
N ARG A 725 -23.28 1.03 1.80
CA ARG A 725 -23.71 1.96 0.75
C ARG A 725 -23.16 1.55 -0.63
N ALA A 726 -21.90 1.17 -0.71
CA ALA A 726 -21.26 0.73 -1.96
C ALA A 726 -21.88 -0.57 -2.49
N LEU A 727 -22.33 -1.48 -1.61
CA LEU A 727 -23.06 -2.70 -1.98
C LEU A 727 -24.45 -2.41 -2.56
N ILE A 728 -25.22 -1.53 -1.91
CA ILE A 728 -26.61 -1.26 -2.32
C ILE A 728 -26.68 -0.32 -3.53
N LYS A 729 -25.78 0.65 -3.60
CA LYS A 729 -25.72 1.64 -4.69
C LYS A 729 -24.35 1.60 -5.37
N PRO A 730 -24.01 0.49 -6.05
CA PRO A 730 -22.73 0.38 -6.74
C PRO A 730 -22.64 1.44 -7.84
N ARG A 731 -21.50 2.11 -7.90
CA ARG A 731 -21.31 3.30 -8.74
C ARG A 731 -21.63 3.03 -10.22
N PHE A 732 -21.20 1.90 -10.75
CA PHE A 732 -21.40 1.55 -12.16
C PHE A 732 -22.87 1.43 -12.59
N LEU A 733 -23.80 1.16 -11.66
CA LEU A 733 -25.24 1.11 -11.95
C LEU A 733 -25.92 2.48 -11.79
N PHE A 734 -25.50 3.26 -10.80
CA PHE A 734 -26.22 4.46 -10.35
C PHE A 734 -25.58 5.79 -10.77
N ASP A 735 -24.33 5.79 -11.25
CA ASP A 735 -23.56 6.98 -11.62
C ASP A 735 -22.99 6.82 -13.04
N LYS A 736 -23.85 6.94 -14.06
CA LYS A 736 -23.49 6.73 -15.48
C LYS A 736 -22.53 7.78 -16.04
N LYS A 737 -22.49 8.98 -15.45
CA LYS A 737 -21.64 10.10 -15.83
C LYS A 737 -21.05 10.74 -14.57
N PRO A 738 -20.01 10.13 -13.97
CA PRO A 738 -19.43 10.64 -12.75
C PRO A 738 -18.92 12.06 -12.96
N LYS A 739 -19.37 12.99 -12.11
CA LYS A 739 -18.77 14.33 -12.05
C LYS A 739 -17.32 14.22 -11.58
N ILE A 740 -16.46 15.08 -12.12
CA ILE A 740 -15.09 15.23 -11.65
C ILE A 740 -15.14 15.62 -10.17
N LYS A 741 -14.44 14.85 -9.34
CA LYS A 741 -14.26 15.18 -7.92
C LYS A 741 -12.87 15.75 -7.72
N ALA A 742 -12.80 16.88 -7.04
CA ALA A 742 -11.53 17.48 -6.67
C ALA A 742 -10.92 16.83 -5.42
N MET A 743 -9.59 16.78 -5.39
CA MET A 743 -8.80 16.31 -4.26
C MET A 743 -8.64 17.43 -3.22
N LYS A 744 -8.79 17.06 -1.94
CA LYS A 744 -8.59 17.98 -0.82
C LYS A 744 -7.11 18.33 -0.63
N VAL A 745 -6.79 19.62 -0.75
CA VAL A 745 -5.43 20.17 -0.53
C VAL A 745 -5.41 21.23 0.57
N SER A 746 -4.21 21.69 0.95
CA SER A 746 -4.06 22.85 1.82
C SER A 746 -4.57 24.13 1.20
N GLN A 747 -5.19 24.96 2.05
CA GLN A 747 -5.64 26.30 1.70
C GLN A 747 -4.59 27.36 2.04
N PHE A 748 -3.65 27.02 2.93
CA PHE A 748 -2.51 27.86 3.29
C PHE A 748 -1.44 27.80 2.21
#